data_AF-A0A3B8SJ83-F1
#
_entry.id   AF-A0A3B8SJ83-F1
#
_cell.length_a   1.000
_cell.length_b   1.000
_cell.length_c   1.000
_cell.angle_alpha   90.00
_cell.angle_beta   90.00
_cell.angle_gamma   90.00
#
_symmetry.space_group_name_H-M   'P 1'
#
loop_
_entity.id
_entity.type
_entity.pdbx_description
1 polymer ?
#
loop_
_entity_poly.entity_id
_entity_poly.type
_entity_poly.pdbx_seq_one_letter_code
_entity_poly.pdbx_strand_id
1 'polypeptide(L)'
;MVKYNYYRISTSTVDDKLLKYVENYLENNSNNVAINFKNTSFVSMHDIELLERLKNSNRVFIRIEGGYDDSRVNNYTADIYVNMHKYDNIYSLYEMKLILKEINKIEQGINSNWSTEQKLLYFIGYLKEKIIYHPFFETAPSKDIRSLRGLFSHKTVCAGYAMILKELCDRNGISCQYVEGACNKKDSEKGWLTHAWNIVNLNGRNIPIDLTWTASKSKSGKLLDVGDLANVNEFIRTHIPGQYEKIQNYEKNLTSIDGKYLRVVSSLINKDRTFDTSRFEGSRKDGTRYSVTLVREEIIENEYLYAYVYQRILNDNTYSEPIIFYSKTNIALTLSRLKQKRKLEKELQDAIRKGDTKKADEYRTMLKGSEYLDGIEDRIDNLLFSKLNMVNALKRRDYYLGEIKSKKNEKDGTSYVDSILVDLEFGEKNKREQRTIKRNDGTSFVLERWGTIHIDGCHVYRYRLFETVKENNVYILKQNTIFTDEDIINDYREGIANDFLSRSRIERKAKETGGYLGFYSKEGIRTYNPNTNRVFKEGIYNYYRIKPDVFRDYYPELTFEDMKRMIKVYDLVYYDDGHNRYAEKIVNKNTNEVITDERIKKQVRFSYLWLNCAGNKHYANEEIPGYSYAFEVDSAQSVFNVINRCITDSIVKFGTIKPIEVYESVKKKCGNYKYAEEIAVAMLKSTSTINILKDFYFMQNPSSVNMEAPIEPLIFDLDAIARRKEELERQKSKLMEIIENNNQVEMVPYTR
;
A
#
# COMPACT_ATOMS: atom_id res chain seq x y z
N MET A 1 2.57 -28.19 -29.24
CA MET A 1 1.67 -27.02 -29.16
C MET A 1 0.49 -27.26 -30.07
N VAL A 2 -0.72 -27.40 -29.53
CA VAL A 2 -1.94 -27.46 -30.35
C VAL A 2 -2.26 -26.03 -30.79
N LYS A 3 -2.10 -25.71 -32.07
CA LYS A 3 -2.65 -24.48 -32.65
C LYS A 3 -4.16 -24.59 -32.55
N TYR A 4 -4.79 -23.86 -31.64
CA TYR A 4 -6.25 -23.77 -31.62
C TYR A 4 -6.69 -22.92 -32.82
N ASN A 5 -7.19 -23.58 -33.87
CA ASN A 5 -7.78 -22.88 -35.01
C ASN A 5 -9.16 -22.35 -34.60
N TYR A 6 -9.21 -21.06 -34.26
CA TYR A 6 -10.45 -20.32 -34.05
C TYR A 6 -10.82 -19.54 -35.30
N TYR A 7 -12.04 -19.74 -35.79
CA TYR A 7 -12.71 -18.81 -36.69
C TYR A 7 -13.26 -17.64 -35.87
N ARG A 8 -12.78 -16.42 -36.15
CA ARG A 8 -13.16 -15.22 -35.39
C ARG A 8 -14.33 -14.52 -36.05
N ILE A 9 -15.33 -14.17 -35.25
CA ILE A 9 -16.51 -13.40 -35.67
C ILE A 9 -16.60 -12.17 -34.78
N SER A 10 -16.42 -10.97 -35.33
CA SER A 10 -16.57 -9.72 -34.57
C SER A 10 -18.02 -9.23 -34.62
N THR A 11 -18.57 -8.88 -33.45
CA THR A 11 -19.94 -8.37 -33.30
C THR A 11 -20.05 -7.49 -32.07
N SER A 12 -21.10 -6.67 -32.02
CA SER A 12 -21.49 -5.89 -30.83
C SER A 12 -22.70 -6.47 -30.09
N THR A 13 -23.37 -7.48 -30.66
CA THR A 13 -24.62 -8.04 -30.11
C THR A 13 -24.70 -9.54 -30.38
N VAL A 14 -25.42 -10.26 -29.52
CA VAL A 14 -25.86 -11.64 -29.77
C VAL A 14 -27.33 -11.58 -30.21
N ASP A 15 -27.56 -11.64 -31.51
CA ASP A 15 -28.89 -11.64 -32.11
C ASP A 15 -29.15 -12.95 -32.89
N ASP A 16 -30.40 -13.14 -33.34
CA ASP A 16 -30.78 -14.33 -34.11
C ASP A 16 -29.97 -14.51 -35.39
N LYS A 17 -29.47 -13.43 -35.98
CA LYS A 17 -28.64 -13.47 -37.19
C LYS A 17 -27.27 -14.07 -36.87
N LEU A 18 -26.65 -13.65 -35.78
CA LEU A 18 -25.40 -14.23 -35.29
C LEU A 18 -25.59 -15.70 -34.92
N LEU A 19 -26.63 -16.03 -34.16
CA LEU A 19 -26.90 -17.40 -33.71
C LEU A 19 -27.01 -18.36 -34.90
N LYS A 20 -27.85 -18.03 -35.89
CA LYS A 20 -28.00 -18.81 -37.13
C LYS A 20 -26.69 -18.94 -37.91
N TYR A 21 -25.91 -17.85 -37.97
CA TYR A 21 -24.63 -17.85 -38.67
C TYR A 21 -23.60 -18.78 -38.00
N VAL A 22 -23.48 -18.70 -36.67
CA VAL A 22 -22.58 -19.55 -35.88
C VAL A 22 -22.99 -21.02 -36.01
N GLU A 23 -24.29 -21.32 -35.90
CA GLU A 23 -24.80 -22.68 -36.04
C GLU A 23 -24.50 -23.26 -37.42
N ASN A 24 -24.82 -22.53 -38.50
CA ASN A 24 -24.50 -22.92 -39.86
C ASN A 24 -22.99 -23.11 -40.08
N TYR A 25 -22.15 -22.25 -39.48
CA TYR A 25 -20.69 -22.42 -39.57
C TYR A 25 -20.24 -23.72 -38.89
N LEU A 26 -20.74 -24.00 -37.68
CA LEU A 26 -20.36 -25.18 -36.90
C LEU A 26 -20.80 -26.49 -37.53
N GLU A 27 -21.91 -26.51 -38.27
CA GLU A 27 -22.38 -27.68 -39.02
C GLU A 27 -21.49 -28.00 -40.23
N ASN A 28 -20.94 -26.97 -40.89
CA ASN A 28 -20.18 -27.12 -42.12
C ASN A 28 -18.66 -27.13 -41.92
N ASN A 29 -18.15 -26.83 -40.71
CA ASN A 29 -16.73 -26.68 -40.42
C ASN A 29 -16.33 -27.39 -39.14
N SER A 30 -15.04 -27.75 -39.02
CA SER A 30 -14.47 -28.41 -37.82
C SER A 30 -13.73 -27.46 -36.87
N ASN A 31 -13.46 -26.21 -37.29
CA ASN A 31 -12.77 -25.21 -36.46
C ASN A 31 -13.64 -24.73 -35.28
N ASN A 32 -13.00 -24.32 -34.18
CA ASN A 32 -13.71 -23.65 -33.09
C ASN A 32 -14.14 -22.25 -33.52
N VAL A 33 -15.20 -21.71 -32.92
CA VAL A 33 -15.67 -20.33 -33.18
C VAL A 33 -15.34 -19.47 -31.96
N ALA A 34 -14.70 -18.33 -32.19
CA ALA A 34 -14.48 -17.30 -31.17
C ALA A 34 -15.26 -16.03 -31.54
N ILE A 35 -16.33 -15.75 -30.80
CA ILE A 35 -17.14 -14.53 -30.96
C ILE A 35 -16.44 -13.40 -30.21
N ASN A 36 -16.02 -12.39 -30.95
CA ASN A 36 -15.18 -11.30 -30.46
C ASN A 36 -16.02 -10.07 -30.11
N PHE A 37 -15.90 -9.63 -28.86
CA PHE A 37 -16.49 -8.41 -28.32
C PHE A 37 -15.39 -7.47 -27.82
N LYS A 38 -15.68 -6.16 -27.87
CA LYS A 38 -14.77 -5.13 -27.39
C LYS A 38 -14.48 -5.25 -25.89
N ASN A 39 -15.54 -5.48 -25.11
CA ASN A 39 -15.52 -5.72 -23.67
C ASN A 39 -16.76 -6.56 -23.29
N THR A 40 -16.90 -6.91 -22.03
CA THR A 40 -18.03 -7.73 -21.55
C THR A 40 -19.36 -6.98 -21.44
N SER A 41 -19.44 -5.66 -21.66
CA SER A 41 -20.74 -4.95 -21.64
C SER A 41 -21.63 -5.31 -22.84
N PHE A 42 -21.04 -5.91 -23.88
CA PHE A 42 -21.75 -6.34 -25.09
C PHE A 42 -22.26 -7.79 -25.03
N VAL A 43 -22.08 -8.47 -23.89
CA VAL A 43 -22.54 -9.85 -23.70
C VAL A 43 -23.13 -10.02 -22.30
N SER A 44 -24.37 -10.48 -22.23
CA SER A 44 -25.12 -10.71 -21.00
C SER A 44 -25.18 -12.19 -20.62
N MET A 45 -25.67 -12.49 -19.41
CA MET A 45 -25.95 -13.88 -19.01
C MET A 45 -26.94 -14.57 -19.95
N HIS A 46 -27.96 -13.85 -20.40
CA HIS A 46 -28.96 -14.37 -21.33
C HIS A 46 -28.34 -14.72 -22.68
N ASP A 47 -27.44 -13.89 -23.19
CA ASP A 47 -26.74 -14.16 -24.45
C ASP A 47 -25.90 -15.44 -24.37
N ILE A 48 -25.26 -15.70 -23.23
CA ILE A 48 -24.53 -16.96 -23.03
C ILE A 48 -25.49 -18.15 -23.00
N GLU A 49 -26.65 -18.03 -22.37
CA GLU A 49 -27.68 -19.08 -22.38
C GLU A 49 -28.21 -19.38 -23.80
N LEU A 50 -28.34 -18.36 -24.65
CA LEU A 50 -28.71 -18.54 -26.06
C LEU A 50 -27.61 -19.30 -26.82
N LEU A 51 -26.34 -18.93 -26.63
CA LEU A 51 -25.21 -19.59 -27.27
C LEU A 51 -25.03 -21.05 -26.82
N GLU A 52 -25.35 -21.36 -25.55
CA GLU A 52 -25.30 -22.74 -25.03
C GLU A 52 -26.34 -23.65 -25.68
N ARG A 53 -27.47 -23.11 -26.15
CA ARG A 53 -28.53 -23.86 -26.85
C ARG A 53 -28.16 -24.26 -28.28
N LEU A 54 -27.12 -23.65 -28.86
CA LEU A 54 -26.65 -24.01 -30.19
C LEU A 54 -26.16 -25.45 -30.22
N LYS A 55 -26.41 -26.12 -31.35
CA LYS A 55 -25.80 -27.41 -31.62
C LYS A 55 -24.28 -27.26 -31.70
N ASN A 56 -23.53 -28.13 -31.03
CA ASN A 56 -22.06 -28.05 -30.88
C ASN A 56 -21.56 -26.80 -30.13
N SER A 57 -22.32 -26.29 -29.16
CA SER A 57 -21.93 -25.13 -28.33
C SER A 57 -20.61 -25.30 -27.56
N ASN A 58 -20.13 -26.53 -27.35
CA ASN A 58 -18.80 -26.83 -26.80
C ASN A 58 -17.62 -26.34 -27.67
N ARG A 59 -17.89 -25.97 -28.94
CA ARG A 59 -16.91 -25.39 -29.87
C ARG A 59 -17.06 -23.87 -30.00
N VAL A 60 -17.93 -23.25 -29.21
CA VAL A 60 -18.16 -21.80 -29.17
C VAL A 60 -17.44 -21.19 -27.97
N PHE A 61 -16.70 -20.12 -28.24
CA PHE A 61 -15.92 -19.38 -27.27
C PHE A 61 -16.20 -17.88 -27.41
N ILE A 62 -15.98 -17.16 -26.32
CA ILE A 62 -16.07 -15.70 -26.29
C ILE A 62 -14.66 -15.13 -26.21
N ARG A 63 -14.33 -14.20 -27.09
CA ARG A 63 -13.11 -13.41 -27.01
C ARG A 63 -13.46 -12.00 -26.56
N ILE A 64 -12.74 -11.51 -25.57
CA ILE A 64 -12.85 -10.11 -25.10
C ILE A 64 -11.57 -9.38 -25.48
N GLU A 65 -11.64 -8.41 -26.38
CA GLU A 65 -10.46 -7.64 -26.84
C GLU A 65 -9.70 -7.05 -25.65
N GLY A 66 -10.36 -6.22 -24.83
CA GLY A 66 -9.76 -5.63 -23.63
C GLY A 66 -8.42 -4.94 -23.93
N GLY A 67 -7.35 -5.42 -23.28
CA GLY A 67 -5.98 -4.95 -23.50
C GLY A 67 -5.24 -5.62 -24.66
N TYR A 68 -5.78 -6.69 -25.25
CA TYR A 68 -5.17 -7.49 -26.32
C TYR A 68 -5.89 -7.26 -27.66
N ASP A 69 -6.01 -5.99 -28.05
CA ASP A 69 -6.61 -5.61 -29.33
C ASP A 69 -5.75 -6.05 -30.54
N ASP A 70 -6.31 -5.94 -31.74
CA ASP A 70 -5.63 -6.37 -32.97
C ASP A 70 -4.38 -5.52 -33.26
N SER A 71 -4.34 -4.25 -32.83
CA SER A 71 -3.16 -3.42 -32.95
C SER A 71 -1.99 -4.00 -32.16
N ARG A 72 -2.21 -4.42 -30.91
CA ARG A 72 -1.20 -5.05 -30.07
C ARG A 72 -0.72 -6.37 -30.69
N VAL A 73 -1.66 -7.21 -31.12
CA VAL A 73 -1.36 -8.51 -31.75
C VAL A 73 -0.50 -8.37 -33.00
N ASN A 74 -0.74 -7.34 -33.81
CA ASN A 74 -0.02 -7.11 -35.05
C ASN A 74 1.35 -6.44 -34.84
N ASN A 75 1.48 -5.60 -33.83
CA ASN A 75 2.70 -4.83 -33.57
C ASN A 75 3.75 -5.64 -32.77
N TYR A 76 3.33 -6.49 -31.83
CA TYR A 76 4.25 -7.32 -31.04
C TYR A 76 4.37 -8.73 -31.63
N THR A 77 5.24 -8.89 -32.62
CA THR A 77 5.31 -10.08 -33.49
C THR A 77 6.14 -11.25 -32.94
N ALA A 78 6.83 -11.08 -31.81
CA ALA A 78 7.55 -12.19 -31.20
C ALA A 78 6.57 -13.29 -30.74
N ASP A 79 6.85 -14.55 -31.08
CA ASP A 79 5.93 -15.68 -30.93
C ASP A 79 5.31 -15.81 -29.53
N ILE A 80 6.08 -15.52 -28.48
CA ILE A 80 5.60 -15.59 -27.10
C ILE A 80 4.48 -14.57 -26.81
N TYR A 81 4.58 -13.35 -27.33
CA TYR A 81 3.60 -12.29 -27.14
C TYR A 81 2.39 -12.49 -28.04
N VAL A 82 2.61 -12.85 -29.31
CA VAL A 82 1.52 -13.13 -30.26
C VAL A 82 0.58 -14.20 -29.72
N ASN A 83 1.12 -15.30 -29.18
CA ASN A 83 0.31 -16.37 -28.63
C ASN A 83 -0.50 -15.89 -27.41
N MET A 84 0.15 -15.16 -26.49
CA MET A 84 -0.52 -14.57 -25.32
C MET A 84 -1.66 -13.64 -25.75
N HIS A 85 -1.38 -12.65 -26.59
CA HIS A 85 -2.35 -11.63 -27.04
C HIS A 85 -3.47 -12.20 -27.92
N LYS A 86 -3.22 -13.28 -28.67
CA LYS A 86 -4.24 -13.90 -29.52
C LYS A 86 -5.18 -14.83 -28.78
N TYR A 87 -4.74 -15.51 -27.73
CA TYR A 87 -5.45 -16.65 -27.18
C TYR A 87 -5.80 -16.56 -25.69
N ASP A 88 -5.08 -15.79 -24.87
CA ASP A 88 -5.31 -15.78 -23.42
C ASP A 88 -6.65 -15.11 -23.02
N ASN A 89 -7.17 -14.24 -23.89
CA ASN A 89 -8.47 -13.56 -23.73
C ASN A 89 -9.64 -14.29 -24.42
N ILE A 90 -9.48 -15.57 -24.73
CA ILE A 90 -10.56 -16.45 -25.20
C ILE A 90 -11.07 -17.29 -24.02
N TYR A 91 -12.38 -17.30 -23.83
CA TYR A 91 -13.07 -17.93 -22.71
C TYR A 91 -14.13 -18.90 -23.22
N SER A 92 -14.28 -20.03 -22.55
CA SER A 92 -15.47 -20.88 -22.72
C SER A 92 -16.73 -20.14 -22.26
N LEU A 93 -17.89 -20.59 -22.72
CA LEU A 93 -19.20 -20.05 -22.28
C LEU A 93 -19.34 -20.12 -20.75
N TYR A 94 -18.88 -21.22 -20.13
CA TYR A 94 -18.89 -21.38 -18.68
C TYR A 94 -17.98 -20.37 -17.95
N GLU A 95 -16.75 -20.19 -18.41
CA GLU A 95 -15.84 -19.19 -17.83
C GLU A 95 -16.42 -17.78 -17.97
N MET A 96 -17.06 -17.47 -19.10
CA MET A 96 -17.70 -16.17 -19.31
C MET A 96 -18.86 -15.94 -18.33
N LYS A 97 -19.67 -16.96 -18.02
CA LYS A 97 -20.68 -16.85 -16.95
C LYS A 97 -20.07 -16.52 -15.60
N LEU A 98 -18.96 -17.19 -15.23
CA LEU A 98 -18.29 -16.89 -13.96
C LEU A 98 -17.74 -15.45 -13.93
N ILE A 99 -17.16 -14.99 -15.04
CA ILE A 99 -16.68 -13.61 -15.19
C ILE A 99 -17.83 -12.61 -15.04
N LEU A 100 -18.91 -12.78 -15.80
CA LEU A 100 -20.08 -11.90 -15.75
C LEU A 100 -20.72 -11.88 -14.36
N LYS A 101 -20.74 -13.02 -13.66
CA LYS A 101 -21.27 -13.11 -12.29
C LYS A 101 -20.48 -12.22 -11.33
N GLU A 102 -19.16 -12.30 -11.36
CA GLU A 102 -18.31 -11.48 -10.50
C GLU A 102 -18.34 -10.00 -10.88
N ILE A 103 -18.36 -9.68 -12.19
CA ILE A 103 -18.52 -8.29 -12.66
C ILE A 103 -19.84 -7.70 -12.18
N ASN A 104 -20.96 -8.40 -12.36
CA ASN A 104 -22.27 -7.93 -11.90
C ASN A 104 -22.31 -7.70 -10.38
N LYS A 105 -21.64 -8.57 -9.61
CA LYS A 105 -21.51 -8.42 -8.16
C LYS A 105 -20.72 -7.16 -7.78
N ILE A 106 -19.64 -6.86 -8.50
CA ILE A 106 -18.86 -5.64 -8.32
C ILE A 106 -19.72 -4.41 -8.66
N GLU A 107 -20.42 -4.44 -9.80
CA GLU A 107 -21.23 -3.30 -10.27
C GLU A 107 -22.45 -3.03 -9.37
N GLN A 108 -23.04 -4.05 -8.77
CA GLN A 108 -24.09 -3.89 -7.74
C GLN A 108 -23.61 -3.14 -6.50
N GLY A 109 -22.30 -3.13 -6.23
CA GLY A 109 -21.71 -2.38 -5.12
C GLY A 109 -21.49 -0.89 -5.44
N ILE A 110 -21.72 -0.45 -6.68
CA ILE A 110 -21.56 0.94 -7.10
C ILE A 110 -22.78 1.75 -6.66
N ASN A 111 -22.54 2.87 -5.97
CA ASN A 111 -23.58 3.86 -5.74
C ASN A 111 -23.79 4.68 -7.02
N SER A 112 -25.04 4.87 -7.43
CA SER A 112 -25.39 5.61 -8.66
C SER A 112 -24.92 7.07 -8.65
N ASN A 113 -24.74 7.67 -7.47
CA ASN A 113 -24.27 9.04 -7.30
C ASN A 113 -22.75 9.15 -7.28
N TRP A 114 -22.01 8.04 -7.42
CA TRP A 114 -20.56 8.07 -7.41
C TRP A 114 -19.98 8.70 -8.67
N SER A 115 -18.97 9.54 -8.48
CA SER A 115 -18.15 10.08 -9.56
C SER A 115 -17.24 9.00 -10.15
N THR A 116 -16.68 9.28 -11.34
CA THR A 116 -15.70 8.41 -12.03
C THR A 116 -14.53 8.04 -11.11
N GLU A 117 -14.02 9.00 -10.35
CA GLU A 117 -12.92 8.83 -9.40
C GLU A 117 -13.31 7.87 -8.26
N GLN A 118 -14.52 7.98 -7.74
CA GLN A 118 -15.02 7.14 -6.66
C GLN A 118 -15.23 5.70 -7.12
N LYS A 119 -15.78 5.51 -8.33
CA LYS A 119 -15.89 4.20 -8.97
C LYS A 119 -14.51 3.57 -9.17
N LEU A 120 -13.54 4.35 -9.67
CA LEU A 120 -12.16 3.86 -9.82
C LEU A 120 -11.56 3.41 -8.48
N LEU A 121 -11.66 4.22 -7.43
CA LEU A 121 -11.12 3.86 -6.11
C LEU A 121 -11.85 2.66 -5.49
N TYR A 122 -13.15 2.51 -5.77
CA TYR A 122 -13.90 1.32 -5.41
C TYR A 122 -13.36 0.09 -6.13
N PHE A 123 -13.16 0.13 -7.45
CA PHE A 123 -12.60 -0.99 -8.22
C PHE A 123 -11.21 -1.37 -7.73
N ILE A 124 -10.32 -0.38 -7.61
CA ILE A 124 -8.97 -0.58 -7.07
C ILE A 124 -9.06 -1.25 -5.70
N GLY A 125 -9.87 -0.70 -4.80
CA GLY A 125 -10.06 -1.25 -3.47
C GLY A 125 -10.64 -2.66 -3.46
N TYR A 126 -11.57 -3.00 -4.35
CA TYR A 126 -12.17 -4.33 -4.47
C TYR A 126 -11.14 -5.35 -4.96
N LEU A 127 -10.46 -5.05 -6.07
CA LEU A 127 -9.49 -5.95 -6.68
C LEU A 127 -8.33 -6.26 -5.72
N LYS A 128 -7.86 -5.25 -4.98
CA LYS A 128 -6.82 -5.42 -3.95
C LYS A 128 -7.22 -6.36 -2.82
N GLU A 129 -8.51 -6.40 -2.47
CA GLU A 129 -9.02 -7.16 -1.33
C GLU A 129 -9.35 -8.61 -1.74
N LYS A 130 -9.88 -8.78 -2.95
CA LYS A 130 -10.47 -10.04 -3.40
C LYS A 130 -9.59 -10.85 -4.34
N ILE A 131 -8.52 -10.27 -4.86
CA ILE A 131 -7.59 -10.96 -5.76
C ILE A 131 -6.20 -10.89 -5.13
N ILE A 132 -5.50 -12.03 -5.11
CA ILE A 132 -4.13 -12.12 -4.65
C ILE A 132 -3.17 -12.26 -5.84
N TYR A 133 -1.95 -11.75 -5.68
CA TYR A 133 -0.92 -11.98 -6.70
C TYR A 133 -0.52 -13.46 -6.73
N HIS A 134 -0.54 -14.09 -7.90
CA HIS A 134 -0.34 -15.53 -8.04
C HIS A 134 1.03 -15.95 -7.48
N PRO A 135 1.09 -16.88 -6.50
CA PRO A 135 2.35 -17.23 -5.83
C PRO A 135 3.29 -18.07 -6.71
N PHE A 136 2.77 -18.80 -7.70
CA PHE A 136 3.53 -19.65 -8.61
C PHE A 136 3.44 -19.16 -10.05
N PHE A 137 3.53 -17.84 -10.24
CA PHE A 137 3.30 -17.24 -11.55
C PHE A 137 4.30 -17.69 -12.62
N GLU A 138 5.50 -18.11 -12.23
CA GLU A 138 6.55 -18.60 -13.14
C GLU A 138 6.16 -19.92 -13.83
N THR A 139 5.32 -20.74 -13.18
CA THR A 139 4.93 -22.06 -13.67
C THR A 139 3.44 -22.16 -14.02
N ALA A 140 2.66 -21.13 -13.71
CA ALA A 140 1.24 -21.09 -14.01
C ALA A 140 0.99 -20.84 -15.51
N PRO A 141 -0.01 -21.51 -16.13
CA PRO A 141 -0.37 -21.24 -17.51
C PRO A 141 -0.77 -19.78 -17.71
N SER A 142 -0.22 -19.13 -18.74
CA SER A 142 -0.42 -17.71 -19.02
C SER A 142 -1.91 -17.30 -19.02
N LYS A 143 -2.73 -18.02 -19.78
CA LYS A 143 -4.19 -17.80 -19.88
C LYS A 143 -4.91 -17.74 -18.52
N ASP A 144 -4.45 -18.49 -17.52
CA ASP A 144 -5.11 -18.64 -16.23
C ASP A 144 -4.83 -17.46 -15.30
N ILE A 145 -3.70 -16.76 -15.51
CA ILE A 145 -3.21 -15.72 -14.60
C ILE A 145 -3.08 -14.34 -15.24
N ARG A 146 -3.20 -14.19 -16.57
CA ARG A 146 -3.03 -12.91 -17.30
C ARG A 146 -4.32 -12.34 -17.91
N SER A 147 -5.48 -12.90 -17.56
CA SER A 147 -6.78 -12.58 -18.19
C SER A 147 -7.86 -12.27 -17.15
N LEU A 148 -9.12 -12.07 -17.60
CA LEU A 148 -10.28 -11.88 -16.72
C LEU A 148 -10.56 -13.07 -15.79
N ARG A 149 -9.92 -14.22 -16.00
CA ARG A 149 -9.99 -15.37 -15.09
C ARG A 149 -9.60 -15.05 -13.64
N GLY A 150 -8.78 -14.01 -13.44
CA GLY A 150 -8.44 -13.51 -12.11
C GLY A 150 -9.66 -13.13 -11.25
N LEU A 151 -10.80 -12.77 -11.86
CA LEU A 151 -12.03 -12.42 -11.14
C LEU A 151 -12.63 -13.60 -10.37
N PHE A 152 -12.68 -14.79 -10.98
CA PHE A 152 -13.25 -15.98 -10.35
C PHE A 152 -12.19 -16.91 -9.73
N SER A 153 -10.95 -16.86 -10.21
CA SER A 153 -9.86 -17.64 -9.61
C SER A 153 -9.31 -16.99 -8.33
N HIS A 154 -9.62 -15.70 -8.13
CA HIS A 154 -9.09 -14.83 -7.08
C HIS A 154 -7.55 -14.73 -7.09
N LYS A 155 -6.88 -15.09 -8.19
CA LYS A 155 -5.42 -15.11 -8.31
C LYS A 155 -4.97 -14.66 -9.69
N THR A 156 -4.06 -13.68 -9.76
CA THR A 156 -3.58 -13.14 -11.04
C THR A 156 -2.20 -12.49 -10.95
N VAL A 157 -1.65 -12.00 -12.05
CA VAL A 157 -0.40 -11.21 -12.11
C VAL A 157 -0.64 -9.84 -12.73
N CYS A 158 0.42 -9.06 -12.97
CA CYS A 158 0.35 -7.70 -13.54
C CYS A 158 -0.58 -7.59 -14.74
N ALA A 159 -0.42 -8.45 -15.74
CA ALA A 159 -1.29 -8.46 -16.91
C ALA A 159 -2.77 -8.68 -16.57
N GLY A 160 -3.12 -9.62 -15.68
CA GLY A 160 -4.52 -9.87 -15.37
C GLY A 160 -5.13 -8.82 -14.44
N TYR A 161 -4.38 -8.24 -13.49
CA TYR A 161 -4.85 -7.06 -12.74
C TYR A 161 -5.18 -5.91 -13.69
N ALA A 162 -4.26 -5.61 -14.63
CA ALA A 162 -4.44 -4.51 -15.55
C ALA A 162 -5.59 -4.75 -16.53
N MET A 163 -5.79 -6.01 -16.95
CA MET A 163 -6.92 -6.42 -17.79
C MET A 163 -8.25 -6.25 -17.06
N ILE A 164 -8.34 -6.69 -15.80
CA ILE A 164 -9.58 -6.61 -15.01
C ILE A 164 -9.93 -5.16 -14.68
N LEU A 165 -8.95 -4.33 -14.30
CA LEU A 165 -9.23 -2.91 -14.04
C LEU A 165 -9.69 -2.19 -15.31
N LYS A 166 -9.07 -2.49 -16.46
CA LYS A 166 -9.53 -1.97 -17.75
C LYS A 166 -10.97 -2.36 -18.03
N GLU A 167 -11.32 -3.63 -17.85
CA GLU A 167 -12.68 -4.13 -18.08
C GLU A 167 -13.71 -3.41 -17.22
N LEU A 168 -13.46 -3.29 -15.90
CA LEU A 168 -14.36 -2.58 -14.99
C LEU A 168 -14.50 -1.09 -15.34
N CYS A 169 -13.40 -0.45 -15.74
CA CYS A 169 -13.41 0.95 -16.15
C CYS A 169 -14.21 1.17 -17.44
N ASP A 170 -13.94 0.38 -18.48
CA ASP A 170 -14.59 0.52 -19.79
C ASP A 170 -16.10 0.32 -19.68
N ARG A 171 -16.56 -0.67 -18.92
CA ARG A 171 -18.00 -0.91 -18.67
C ARG A 171 -18.69 0.23 -17.94
N ASN A 172 -17.95 1.00 -17.16
CA ASN A 172 -18.47 2.08 -16.32
C ASN A 172 -18.18 3.47 -16.88
N GLY A 173 -17.80 3.56 -18.17
CA GLY A 173 -17.56 4.83 -18.87
C GLY A 173 -16.29 5.55 -18.42
N ILE A 174 -15.35 4.86 -17.78
CA ILE A 174 -14.08 5.41 -17.32
C ILE A 174 -13.01 5.07 -18.37
N SER A 175 -12.40 6.10 -18.97
CA SER A 175 -11.34 5.90 -19.96
C SER A 175 -10.10 5.29 -19.32
N CYS A 176 -9.76 4.06 -19.72
CA CYS A 176 -8.67 3.28 -19.15
C CYS A 176 -7.87 2.57 -20.24
N GLN A 177 -6.57 2.85 -20.29
CA GLN A 177 -5.63 2.19 -21.18
C GLN A 177 -4.96 1.03 -20.45
N TYR A 178 -4.79 -0.08 -21.17
CA TYR A 178 -3.91 -1.19 -20.76
C TYR A 178 -2.56 -0.99 -21.43
N VAL A 179 -1.49 -1.12 -20.65
CA VAL A 179 -0.12 -0.89 -21.11
C VAL A 179 0.75 -2.09 -20.73
N GLU A 180 1.59 -2.54 -21.65
CA GLU A 180 2.69 -3.47 -21.36
C GLU A 180 4.04 -2.82 -21.64
N GLY A 181 5.06 -3.28 -20.92
CA GLY A 181 6.41 -2.79 -21.08
C GLY A 181 7.35 -3.49 -20.11
N ALA A 182 8.35 -2.76 -19.62
CA ALA A 182 9.39 -3.30 -18.74
C ALA A 182 9.51 -2.50 -17.44
N CYS A 183 9.92 -3.18 -16.37
CA CYS A 183 10.23 -2.56 -15.08
C CYS A 183 11.69 -2.11 -14.91
N ASN A 184 12.52 -2.30 -15.94
CA ASN A 184 13.91 -1.90 -15.93
C ASN A 184 14.44 -1.66 -17.35
N LYS A 185 15.48 -0.83 -17.46
CA LYS A 185 16.07 -0.44 -18.74
C LYS A 185 16.64 -1.62 -19.53
N LYS A 186 17.27 -2.58 -18.85
CA LYS A 186 17.89 -3.76 -19.48
C LYS A 186 16.88 -4.63 -20.22
N ASP A 187 15.71 -4.85 -19.64
CA ASP A 187 14.63 -5.61 -20.27
C ASP A 187 13.98 -4.79 -21.40
N SER A 188 13.81 -3.48 -21.18
CA SER A 188 13.30 -2.56 -22.20
C SER A 188 14.19 -2.50 -23.45
N GLU A 189 15.51 -2.41 -23.29
CA GLU A 189 16.49 -2.37 -24.39
C GLU A 189 16.49 -3.67 -25.21
N LYS A 190 16.05 -4.79 -24.61
CA LYS A 190 15.83 -6.07 -25.28
C LYS A 190 14.45 -6.20 -25.93
N GLY A 191 13.59 -5.20 -25.78
CA GLY A 191 12.20 -5.22 -26.22
C GLY A 191 11.32 -6.21 -25.44
N TRP A 192 11.72 -6.61 -24.23
CA TRP A 192 10.96 -7.56 -23.43
C TRP A 192 9.79 -6.89 -22.70
N LEU A 193 8.58 -7.41 -22.90
CA LEU A 193 7.38 -7.03 -22.15
C LEU A 193 7.29 -7.88 -20.88
N THR A 194 7.93 -7.42 -19.80
CA THR A 194 7.99 -8.12 -18.52
C THR A 194 6.93 -7.68 -17.53
N HIS A 195 6.23 -6.56 -17.79
CA HIS A 195 5.25 -5.98 -16.87
C HIS A 195 4.06 -5.34 -17.57
N ALA A 196 2.96 -5.12 -16.82
CA ALA A 196 1.73 -4.51 -17.34
C ALA A 196 1.02 -3.67 -16.26
N TRP A 197 0.39 -2.57 -16.68
CA TRP A 197 -0.27 -1.58 -15.82
C TRP A 197 -1.40 -0.85 -16.56
N ASN A 198 -2.04 0.11 -15.91
CA ASN A 198 -3.07 0.96 -16.52
C ASN A 198 -2.69 2.44 -16.51
N ILE A 199 -3.26 3.17 -17.46
CA ILE A 199 -3.31 4.63 -17.43
C ILE A 199 -4.78 5.04 -17.53
N VAL A 200 -5.30 5.66 -16.47
CA VAL A 200 -6.71 6.04 -16.36
C VAL A 200 -6.85 7.54 -16.60
N ASN A 201 -7.73 7.96 -17.50
CA ASN A 201 -8.01 9.37 -17.71
C ASN A 201 -9.11 9.84 -16.76
N LEU A 202 -8.77 10.77 -15.87
CA LEU A 202 -9.70 11.42 -14.96
C LEU A 202 -9.71 12.92 -15.26
N ASN A 203 -10.85 13.44 -15.72
CA ASN A 203 -11.03 14.86 -16.06
C ASN A 203 -9.93 15.40 -16.99
N GLY A 204 -9.56 14.63 -18.03
CA GLY A 204 -8.55 15.02 -19.01
C GLY A 204 -7.10 14.76 -18.58
N ARG A 205 -6.87 14.30 -17.35
CA ARG A 205 -5.52 14.01 -16.83
C ARG A 205 -5.26 12.50 -16.81
N ASN A 206 -4.10 12.06 -17.28
CA ASN A 206 -3.75 10.65 -17.32
C ASN A 206 -3.03 10.23 -16.03
N ILE A 207 -3.65 9.32 -15.30
CA ILE A 207 -3.20 8.88 -13.99
C ILE A 207 -2.64 7.47 -14.12
N PRO A 208 -1.36 7.22 -13.81
CA PRO A 208 -0.80 5.89 -13.86
C PRO A 208 -1.26 5.06 -12.66
N ILE A 209 -1.70 3.83 -12.93
CA ILE A 209 -2.17 2.88 -11.92
C ILE A 209 -1.47 1.55 -12.14
N ASP A 210 -0.58 1.18 -11.21
CA ASP A 210 -0.03 -0.17 -11.10
C ASP A 210 -0.63 -0.86 -9.86
N LEU A 211 -1.66 -1.67 -10.10
CA LEU A 211 -2.30 -2.48 -9.05
C LEU A 211 -1.38 -3.55 -8.46
N THR A 212 -0.25 -3.87 -9.08
CA THR A 212 0.70 -4.85 -8.56
C THR A 212 1.77 -4.27 -7.67
N TRP A 213 2.11 -2.99 -7.78
CA TRP A 213 2.80 -2.28 -6.69
C TRP A 213 1.99 -2.37 -5.40
N THR A 214 0.68 -2.23 -5.56
CA THR A 214 -0.30 -2.44 -4.50
C THR A 214 -0.31 -3.94 -4.12
N ALA A 215 -0.58 -4.90 -5.02
CA ALA A 215 -0.77 -6.32 -4.65
C ALA A 215 0.49 -7.09 -4.23
N SER A 216 1.69 -6.69 -4.66
CA SER A 216 2.96 -7.32 -4.27
C SER A 216 3.38 -6.96 -2.85
N LYS A 217 3.01 -5.77 -2.34
CA LYS A 217 3.17 -5.38 -0.93
C LYS A 217 2.32 -6.26 0.01
N SER A 218 1.18 -6.79 -0.47
CA SER A 218 0.38 -7.80 0.26
C SER A 218 1.12 -9.13 0.49
N LYS A 219 2.01 -9.57 -0.43
CA LYS A 219 2.92 -10.71 -0.20
C LYS A 219 3.94 -10.45 0.91
N SER A 220 4.22 -9.18 1.23
CA SER A 220 5.04 -8.78 2.38
C SER A 220 4.23 -8.57 3.66
N GLY A 221 2.95 -8.95 3.65
CA GLY A 221 2.05 -8.81 4.78
C GLY A 221 1.47 -7.41 4.93
N LYS A 222 2.01 -6.43 4.20
CA LYS A 222 1.56 -5.06 4.27
C LYS A 222 0.17 -4.92 3.66
N LEU A 223 -0.80 -4.35 4.36
CA LEU A 223 -2.04 -3.85 3.82
C LEU A 223 -1.72 -2.62 2.97
N LEU A 224 -2.39 -2.54 1.83
CA LEU A 224 -1.90 -1.73 0.74
C LEU A 224 -2.18 -0.25 1.02
N ASP A 225 -1.20 0.64 0.84
CA ASP A 225 -1.44 2.08 0.93
C ASP A 225 -2.00 2.60 -0.40
N VAL A 226 -3.09 3.34 -0.34
CA VAL A 226 -3.70 3.99 -1.51
C VAL A 226 -2.81 5.17 -1.97
N GLY A 227 -1.91 5.65 -1.12
CA GLY A 227 -0.89 6.64 -1.46
C GLY A 227 0.21 6.14 -2.41
N ASP A 228 0.32 4.82 -2.63
CA ASP A 228 1.25 4.24 -3.61
C ASP A 228 0.71 4.31 -5.06
N LEU A 229 -0.56 4.67 -5.22
CA LEU A 229 -1.19 4.81 -6.52
C LEU A 229 -0.90 6.21 -7.08
N ALA A 230 -0.71 6.30 -8.39
CA ALA A 230 -0.49 7.56 -9.08
C ALA A 230 0.79 8.34 -8.68
N ASN A 231 1.83 7.70 -8.13
CA ASN A 231 3.12 8.36 -7.92
C ASN A 231 3.92 8.43 -9.24
N VAL A 232 3.72 9.50 -10.02
CA VAL A 232 4.33 9.64 -11.35
C VAL A 232 5.86 9.69 -11.31
N ASN A 233 6.45 10.26 -10.26
CA ASN A 233 7.91 10.40 -10.16
C ASN A 233 8.62 9.05 -10.01
N GLU A 234 8.03 8.13 -9.26
CA GLU A 234 8.52 6.75 -9.20
C GLU A 234 8.16 5.97 -10.46
N PHE A 235 6.94 6.19 -10.99
CA PHE A 235 6.42 5.49 -12.16
C PHE A 235 7.28 5.68 -13.40
N ILE A 236 7.69 6.91 -13.71
CA ILE A 236 8.52 7.19 -14.89
C ILE A 236 9.89 6.51 -14.83
N ARG A 237 10.45 6.33 -13.61
CA ARG A 237 11.76 5.70 -13.44
C ARG A 237 11.72 4.19 -13.62
N THR A 238 10.57 3.60 -13.40
CA THR A 238 10.42 2.16 -13.24
C THR A 238 9.59 1.54 -14.35
N HIS A 239 8.60 2.24 -14.89
CA HIS A 239 7.70 1.74 -15.94
C HIS A 239 8.05 2.33 -17.30
N ILE A 240 8.74 1.54 -18.11
CA ILE A 240 9.09 1.91 -19.48
C ILE A 240 8.06 1.27 -20.41
N PRO A 241 7.17 2.04 -21.08
CA PRO A 241 6.18 1.48 -21.98
C PRO A 241 6.85 0.77 -23.16
N GLY A 242 6.23 -0.30 -23.64
CA GLY A 242 6.65 -0.93 -24.89
C GLY A 242 6.54 0.06 -26.06
N GLN A 243 7.35 -0.12 -27.10
CA GLN A 243 7.48 0.87 -28.18
C GLN A 243 6.18 1.21 -28.94
N TYR A 244 5.16 0.36 -28.87
CA TYR A 244 3.89 0.52 -29.57
C TYR A 244 2.73 0.97 -28.67
N GLU A 245 3.01 1.25 -27.39
CA GLU A 245 1.99 1.76 -26.48
C GLU A 245 1.57 3.18 -26.86
N LYS A 246 0.28 3.50 -26.65
CA LYS A 246 -0.30 4.80 -27.06
C LYS A 246 0.33 6.00 -26.35
N ILE A 247 0.80 5.80 -25.12
CA ILE A 247 1.44 6.84 -24.31
C ILE A 247 2.90 6.41 -24.10
N GLN A 248 3.84 7.19 -24.64
CA GLN A 248 5.28 6.94 -24.54
C GLN A 248 5.96 7.95 -23.60
N ASN A 249 5.71 9.25 -23.81
CA ASN A 249 6.37 10.34 -23.09
C ASN A 249 5.66 10.59 -21.75
N TYR A 250 5.89 9.71 -20.78
CA TYR A 250 5.25 9.77 -19.48
C TYR A 250 5.51 11.07 -18.74
N GLU A 251 6.68 11.67 -18.93
CA GLU A 251 7.09 12.95 -18.34
C GLU A 251 6.14 14.09 -18.69
N LYS A 252 5.58 14.08 -19.91
CA LYS A 252 4.64 15.13 -20.36
C LYS A 252 3.18 14.76 -20.21
N ASN A 253 2.88 13.46 -20.11
CA ASN A 253 1.52 12.97 -20.27
C ASN A 253 0.90 12.45 -18.97
N LEU A 254 1.68 12.13 -17.95
CA LEU A 254 1.18 11.59 -16.69
C LEU A 254 1.03 12.66 -15.60
N THR A 255 0.03 12.47 -14.74
CA THR A 255 -0.29 13.33 -13.61
C THR A 255 -0.48 12.49 -12.35
N SER A 256 0.04 12.97 -11.22
CA SER A 256 -0.13 12.33 -9.92
C SER A 256 -1.40 12.80 -9.23
N ILE A 257 -1.88 12.02 -8.26
CA ILE A 257 -2.95 12.41 -7.32
C ILE A 257 -2.34 12.47 -5.91
N ASP A 258 -2.75 13.46 -5.12
CA ASP A 258 -2.39 13.55 -3.70
C ASP A 258 -2.78 12.27 -2.92
N GLY A 259 -1.77 11.56 -2.40
CA GLY A 259 -1.95 10.33 -1.63
C GLY A 259 -2.69 10.52 -0.30
N LYS A 260 -2.62 11.68 0.35
CA LYS A 260 -3.39 11.99 1.57
C LYS A 260 -4.88 12.03 1.25
N TYR A 261 -5.22 12.69 0.15
CA TYR A 261 -6.58 12.74 -0.35
C TYR A 261 -7.09 11.33 -0.69
N LEU A 262 -6.30 10.54 -1.41
CA LEU A 262 -6.65 9.16 -1.77
C LEU A 262 -6.92 8.27 -0.54
N ARG A 263 -6.11 8.41 0.52
CA ARG A 263 -6.34 7.70 1.80
C ARG A 263 -7.65 8.10 2.46
N VAL A 264 -7.96 9.40 2.50
CA VAL A 264 -9.23 9.89 3.07
C VAL A 264 -10.40 9.32 2.29
N VAL A 265 -10.43 9.47 0.97
CA VAL A 265 -11.53 8.99 0.12
C VAL A 265 -11.67 7.47 0.21
N SER A 266 -10.58 6.71 0.13
CA SER A 266 -10.63 5.26 0.27
C SER A 266 -11.11 4.79 1.66
N SER A 267 -10.77 5.52 2.72
CA SER A 267 -11.26 5.24 4.07
C SER A 267 -12.76 5.49 4.22
N LEU A 268 -13.28 6.41 3.42
CA LEU A 268 -14.69 6.75 3.43
C LEU A 268 -15.49 5.71 2.64
N ILE A 269 -14.96 5.08 1.55
CA ILE A 269 -15.72 4.18 0.65
C ILE A 269 -16.27 3.03 1.50
N ASN A 270 -17.57 3.15 1.81
CA ASN A 270 -18.21 2.27 2.75
C ASN A 270 -18.33 0.90 2.07
N LYS A 271 -17.76 -0.11 2.71
CA LYS A 271 -17.79 -1.48 2.23
C LYS A 271 -18.37 -2.30 3.36
N ASP A 272 -19.35 -3.13 3.06
CA ASP A 272 -19.41 -4.46 3.64
C ASP A 272 -18.11 -5.18 3.24
N ARG A 273 -17.01 -4.94 3.98
CA ARG A 273 -15.75 -5.65 3.74
C ARG A 273 -15.92 -7.06 4.27
N THR A 274 -15.47 -8.04 3.51
CA THR A 274 -15.58 -9.45 3.86
C THR A 274 -14.17 -10.06 3.86
N PHE A 275 -13.76 -10.58 5.00
CA PHE A 275 -12.34 -10.90 5.28
C PHE A 275 -11.98 -12.39 5.08
N ASP A 276 -12.63 -13.07 4.14
CA ASP A 276 -12.51 -14.52 3.98
C ASP A 276 -11.08 -15.00 3.66
N THR A 277 -10.27 -14.15 3.01
CA THR A 277 -8.90 -14.49 2.58
C THR A 277 -7.85 -14.27 3.66
N SER A 278 -8.17 -13.56 4.75
CA SER A 278 -7.25 -13.22 5.84
C SER A 278 -7.59 -13.89 7.17
N ARG A 279 -8.51 -14.85 7.15
CA ARG A 279 -8.91 -15.67 8.30
C ARG A 279 -7.94 -16.84 8.51
N PHE A 280 -7.52 -17.02 9.75
CA PHE A 280 -6.80 -18.18 10.26
C PHE A 280 -7.64 -18.86 11.34
N GLU A 281 -7.63 -20.18 11.36
CA GLU A 281 -8.21 -20.99 12.43
C GLU A 281 -7.09 -21.74 13.16
N GLY A 282 -7.01 -21.54 14.47
CA GLY A 282 -5.97 -22.10 15.32
C GLY A 282 -6.56 -23.05 16.36
N SER A 283 -5.71 -23.92 16.91
CA SER A 283 -6.09 -24.89 17.93
C SER A 283 -5.03 -24.94 19.03
N ARG A 284 -5.43 -24.56 20.24
CA ARG A 284 -4.54 -24.59 21.40
C ARG A 284 -4.29 -26.00 21.89
N LYS A 285 -3.21 -26.19 22.65
CA LYS A 285 -2.89 -27.47 23.32
C LYS A 285 -3.99 -27.97 24.27
N ASP A 286 -4.81 -27.04 24.80
CA ASP A 286 -5.97 -27.37 25.64
C ASP A 286 -7.23 -27.80 24.85
N GLY A 287 -7.14 -27.92 23.52
CA GLY A 287 -8.23 -28.29 22.64
C GLY A 287 -9.16 -27.13 22.24
N THR A 288 -8.93 -25.91 22.77
CA THR A 288 -9.72 -24.74 22.39
C THR A 288 -9.45 -24.36 20.93
N ARG A 289 -10.49 -24.37 20.11
CA ARG A 289 -10.46 -23.85 18.74
C ARG A 289 -10.85 -22.38 18.68
N TYR A 290 -10.23 -21.65 17.78
CA TYR A 290 -10.50 -20.23 17.60
C TYR A 290 -10.23 -19.79 16.17
N SER A 291 -10.78 -18.64 15.81
CA SER A 291 -10.51 -17.95 14.56
C SER A 291 -9.97 -16.56 14.83
N VAL A 292 -8.98 -16.16 14.05
CA VAL A 292 -8.47 -14.78 13.99
C VAL A 292 -8.48 -14.32 12.56
N THR A 293 -8.91 -13.08 12.37
CA THR A 293 -8.98 -12.47 11.04
C THR A 293 -8.23 -11.16 11.06
N LEU A 294 -7.20 -11.03 10.21
CA LEU A 294 -6.48 -9.77 10.04
C LEU A 294 -7.41 -8.77 9.35
N VAL A 295 -7.80 -7.72 10.07
CA VAL A 295 -8.72 -6.69 9.58
C VAL A 295 -8.03 -5.36 9.31
N ARG A 296 -6.83 -5.14 9.85
CA ARG A 296 -6.12 -3.87 9.75
C ARG A 296 -4.63 -3.96 9.97
N GLU A 297 -3.93 -2.98 9.42
CA GLU A 297 -2.54 -2.67 9.66
C GLU A 297 -2.40 -1.16 9.61
N GLU A 298 -1.61 -0.64 10.53
CA GLU A 298 -1.25 0.75 10.67
C GLU A 298 0.25 0.83 10.87
N ILE A 299 0.86 1.93 10.41
CA ILE A 299 2.20 2.29 10.81
C ILE A 299 2.06 3.36 11.88
N ILE A 300 2.55 3.07 13.07
CA ILE A 300 2.53 3.97 14.22
C ILE A 300 3.97 4.08 14.70
N GLU A 301 4.52 5.30 14.72
CA GLU A 301 5.89 5.53 15.18
C GLU A 301 6.91 4.61 14.49
N ASN A 302 6.69 4.37 13.20
CA ASN A 302 7.47 3.50 12.32
C ASN A 302 7.39 2.00 12.61
N GLU A 303 6.51 1.60 13.52
CA GLU A 303 6.23 0.22 13.85
C GLU A 303 4.90 -0.21 13.22
N TYR A 304 4.84 -1.43 12.71
CA TYR A 304 3.59 -1.99 12.20
C TYR A 304 2.71 -2.46 13.34
N LEU A 305 1.46 -2.00 13.37
CA LEU A 305 0.42 -2.48 14.27
C LEU A 305 -0.69 -3.16 13.48
N TYR A 306 -0.87 -4.46 13.72
CA TYR A 306 -1.89 -5.28 13.08
C TYR A 306 -3.09 -5.48 14.01
N ALA A 307 -4.31 -5.34 13.50
CA ALA A 307 -5.54 -5.60 14.25
C ALA A 307 -6.20 -6.89 13.78
N TYR A 308 -6.59 -7.72 14.75
CA TYR A 308 -7.17 -9.03 14.56
C TYR A 308 -8.53 -9.12 15.24
N VAL A 309 -9.57 -9.48 14.49
CA VAL A 309 -10.83 -9.90 15.10
C VAL A 309 -10.68 -11.35 15.54
N TYR A 310 -10.74 -11.58 16.85
CA TYR A 310 -10.67 -12.86 17.52
C TYR A 310 -12.07 -13.37 17.90
N GLN A 311 -12.35 -14.64 17.61
CA GLN A 311 -13.53 -15.37 18.07
C GLN A 311 -13.16 -16.81 18.43
N ARG A 312 -13.74 -17.37 19.49
CA ARG A 312 -13.66 -18.82 19.74
C ARG A 312 -14.61 -19.55 18.80
N ILE A 313 -14.20 -20.73 18.33
CA ILE A 313 -15.07 -21.64 17.60
C ILE A 313 -15.69 -22.58 18.63
N LEU A 314 -17.02 -22.52 18.75
CA LEU A 314 -17.78 -23.30 19.71
C LEU A 314 -18.00 -24.75 19.20
N ASN A 315 -18.53 -25.62 20.06
CA ASN A 315 -18.69 -27.04 19.75
C ASN A 315 -19.67 -27.31 18.60
N ASP A 316 -20.63 -26.42 18.40
CA ASP A 316 -21.60 -26.43 17.30
C ASP A 316 -21.08 -25.75 16.01
N ASN A 317 -19.77 -25.43 15.96
CA ASN A 317 -19.13 -24.66 14.90
C ASN A 317 -19.70 -23.25 14.69
N THR A 318 -20.35 -22.67 15.71
CA THR A 318 -20.64 -21.24 15.77
C THR A 318 -19.46 -20.47 16.37
N TYR A 319 -19.53 -19.14 16.35
CA TYR A 319 -18.46 -18.27 16.84
C TYR A 319 -18.91 -17.53 18.11
N SER A 320 -18.01 -17.39 19.08
CA SER A 320 -18.23 -16.55 20.26
C SER A 320 -18.31 -15.07 19.88
N GLU A 321 -18.56 -14.21 20.87
CA GLU A 321 -18.53 -12.78 20.65
C GLU A 321 -17.15 -12.30 20.15
N PRO A 322 -17.12 -11.38 19.17
CA PRO A 322 -15.87 -10.88 18.59
C PRO A 322 -15.17 -9.88 19.51
N ILE A 323 -13.83 -9.91 19.50
CA ILE A 323 -12.96 -8.97 20.20
C ILE A 323 -11.83 -8.56 19.25
N ILE A 324 -11.42 -7.29 19.25
CA ILE A 324 -10.26 -6.84 18.47
C ILE A 324 -9.03 -6.88 19.35
N PHE A 325 -8.00 -7.62 18.92
CA PHE A 325 -6.67 -7.61 19.51
C PHE A 325 -5.65 -6.99 18.56
N TYR A 326 -4.59 -6.40 19.12
CA TYR A 326 -3.50 -5.79 18.36
C TYR A 326 -2.20 -6.56 18.56
N SER A 327 -1.37 -6.64 17.53
CA SER A 327 -0.03 -7.22 17.63
C SER A 327 0.91 -6.59 16.61
N LYS A 328 2.22 -6.56 16.90
CA LYS A 328 3.24 -6.23 15.89
C LYS A 328 3.58 -7.41 14.98
N THR A 329 3.11 -8.61 15.31
CA THR A 329 3.31 -9.80 14.47
C THR A 329 2.27 -9.84 13.36
N ASN A 330 2.72 -10.00 12.12
CA ASN A 330 1.87 -10.23 10.96
C ASN A 330 1.61 -11.72 10.76
N ILE A 331 0.49 -12.22 11.28
CA ILE A 331 0.14 -13.64 11.24
C ILE A 331 -0.11 -14.11 9.81
N ALA A 332 -0.85 -13.31 9.04
CA ALA A 332 -1.21 -13.67 7.66
C ALA A 332 0.05 -13.87 6.79
N LEU A 333 1.01 -12.95 6.89
CA LEU A 333 2.31 -13.07 6.23
C LEU A 333 3.07 -14.30 6.69
N THR A 334 3.14 -14.49 7.99
CA THR A 334 3.92 -15.54 8.62
C THR A 334 3.44 -16.92 8.18
N LEU A 335 2.12 -17.13 8.17
CA LEU A 335 1.50 -18.38 7.70
C LEU A 335 1.62 -18.55 6.18
N SER A 336 1.54 -17.47 5.40
CA SER A 336 1.81 -17.52 3.96
C SER A 336 3.24 -18.01 3.67
N ARG A 337 4.23 -17.49 4.41
CA ARG A 337 5.63 -17.93 4.31
C ARG A 337 5.80 -19.38 4.75
N LEU A 338 5.13 -19.82 5.81
CA LEU A 338 5.13 -21.21 6.26
C LEU A 338 4.58 -22.15 5.17
N LYS A 339 3.49 -21.76 4.50
CA LYS A 339 2.91 -22.54 3.39
C LYS A 339 3.88 -22.65 2.21
N GLN A 340 4.59 -21.56 1.90
CA GLN A 340 5.63 -21.57 0.87
C GLN A 340 6.81 -22.49 1.25
N LYS A 341 7.27 -22.42 2.51
CA LYS A 341 8.31 -23.31 3.04
C LYS A 341 7.92 -24.78 2.90
N ARG A 342 6.75 -25.18 3.39
CA ARG A 342 6.23 -26.55 3.31
C ARG A 342 6.17 -27.08 1.87
N LYS A 343 5.85 -26.20 0.91
CA LYS A 343 5.85 -26.55 -0.51
C LYS A 343 7.26 -26.80 -1.03
N LEU A 344 8.20 -25.89 -0.75
CA LEU A 344 9.60 -26.03 -1.15
C LEU A 344 10.24 -27.28 -0.54
N GLU A 345 9.92 -27.61 0.71
CA GLU A 345 10.36 -28.85 1.36
C GLU A 345 9.87 -30.09 0.60
N LYS A 346 8.60 -30.10 0.19
CA LYS A 346 8.05 -31.18 -0.63
C LYS A 346 8.76 -31.29 -1.98
N GLU A 347 8.97 -30.17 -2.66
CA GLU A 347 9.67 -30.13 -3.96
C GLU A 347 11.15 -30.56 -3.83
N LEU A 348 11.81 -30.22 -2.72
CA LEU A 348 13.14 -30.69 -2.38
C LEU A 348 13.16 -32.21 -2.21
N GLN A 349 12.23 -32.79 -1.45
CA GLN A 349 12.13 -34.24 -1.28
C GLN A 349 11.88 -34.95 -2.62
N ASP A 350 11.04 -34.38 -3.48
CA ASP A 350 10.78 -34.91 -4.81
C ASP A 350 12.01 -34.84 -5.74
N ALA A 351 12.78 -33.75 -5.70
CA ALA A 351 14.02 -33.62 -6.46
C ALA A 351 15.09 -34.62 -5.99
N ILE A 352 15.25 -34.79 -4.68
CA ILE A 352 16.14 -35.78 -4.08
C ILE A 352 15.75 -37.19 -4.54
N ARG A 353 14.46 -37.54 -4.46
CA ARG A 353 13.94 -38.85 -4.90
C ARG A 353 14.20 -39.14 -6.38
N LYS A 354 14.23 -38.10 -7.22
CA LYS A 354 14.48 -38.21 -8.67
C LYS A 354 15.96 -38.14 -9.05
N GLY A 355 16.87 -37.92 -8.10
CA GLY A 355 18.30 -37.74 -8.36
C GLY A 355 18.65 -36.41 -9.06
N ASP A 356 17.75 -35.42 -9.05
CA ASP A 356 17.97 -34.10 -9.66
C ASP A 356 18.73 -33.18 -8.68
N THR A 357 20.05 -33.37 -8.60
CA THR A 357 20.94 -32.70 -7.64
C THR A 357 20.93 -31.18 -7.79
N LYS A 358 20.86 -30.67 -9.02
CA LYS A 358 20.82 -29.23 -9.31
C LYS A 358 19.58 -28.58 -8.71
N LYS A 359 18.39 -29.15 -8.93
CA LYS A 359 17.16 -28.62 -8.32
C LYS A 359 17.14 -28.77 -6.80
N ALA A 360 17.70 -29.86 -6.28
CA ALA A 360 17.79 -30.04 -4.83
C ALA A 360 18.63 -28.92 -4.19
N ASP A 361 19.74 -28.51 -4.80
CA ASP A 361 20.57 -27.41 -4.29
C ASP A 361 19.93 -26.03 -4.45
N GLU A 362 19.18 -25.81 -5.52
CA GLU A 362 18.35 -24.61 -5.71
C GLU A 362 17.31 -24.50 -4.58
N TYR A 363 16.54 -25.56 -4.31
CA TYR A 363 15.53 -25.56 -3.24
C TYR A 363 16.14 -25.43 -1.84
N ARG A 364 17.28 -26.07 -1.57
CA ARG A 364 18.02 -25.86 -0.31
C ARG A 364 18.41 -24.41 -0.13
N THR A 365 18.88 -23.75 -1.18
CA THR A 365 19.25 -22.33 -1.15
C THR A 365 18.03 -21.45 -0.89
N MET A 366 16.89 -21.74 -1.50
CA MET A 366 15.63 -21.01 -1.26
C MET A 366 15.07 -21.21 0.16
N LEU A 367 15.37 -22.34 0.81
CA LEU A 367 14.94 -22.66 2.17
C LEU A 367 15.82 -22.03 3.27
N LYS A 368 17.05 -21.58 2.95
CA LYS A 368 17.95 -20.96 3.94
C LYS A 368 17.30 -19.75 4.59
N GLY A 369 17.37 -19.68 5.93
CA GLY A 369 16.81 -18.56 6.69
C GLY A 369 15.30 -18.69 6.94
N SER A 370 14.68 -19.82 6.59
CA SER A 370 13.26 -20.11 6.88
C SER A 370 13.05 -20.89 8.18
N GLU A 371 14.11 -21.15 8.95
CA GLU A 371 14.09 -21.96 10.19
C GLU A 371 13.25 -21.28 11.29
N TYR A 372 13.16 -19.95 11.29
CA TYR A 372 12.30 -19.21 12.23
C TYR A 372 10.80 -19.51 12.08
N LEU A 373 10.39 -20.15 10.98
CA LEU A 373 9.00 -20.58 10.76
C LEU A 373 8.68 -21.93 11.43
N ASP A 374 9.69 -22.68 11.89
CA ASP A 374 9.47 -23.98 12.52
C ASP A 374 8.78 -23.85 13.87
N GLY A 375 7.60 -24.44 14.03
CA GLY A 375 6.78 -24.32 15.23
C GLY A 375 5.99 -23.00 15.33
N ILE A 376 5.91 -22.20 14.27
CA ILE A 376 5.27 -20.87 14.32
C ILE A 376 3.77 -20.93 14.61
N GLU A 377 3.08 -21.99 14.15
CA GLU A 377 1.68 -22.25 14.48
C GLU A 377 1.51 -22.46 16.00
N ASP A 378 2.41 -23.22 16.64
CA ASP A 378 2.39 -23.41 18.10
C ASP A 378 2.61 -22.10 18.86
N ARG A 379 3.52 -21.25 18.38
CA ARG A 379 3.75 -19.92 18.95
C ARG A 379 2.52 -19.02 18.82
N ILE A 380 1.87 -19.01 17.66
CA ILE A 380 0.65 -18.22 17.43
C ILE A 380 -0.45 -18.71 18.39
N ASP A 381 -0.69 -20.02 18.44
CA ASP A 381 -1.78 -20.64 19.20
C ASP A 381 -1.57 -20.57 20.72
N ASN A 382 -0.37 -20.92 21.17
CA ASN A 382 -0.09 -21.19 22.58
C ASN A 382 0.76 -20.11 23.26
N LEU A 383 1.31 -19.14 22.52
CA LEU A 383 1.89 -17.94 23.10
C LEU A 383 1.01 -16.73 22.78
N LEU A 384 0.94 -16.31 21.51
CA LEU A 384 0.40 -14.99 21.12
C LEU A 384 -1.08 -14.87 21.48
N PHE A 385 -1.87 -15.85 21.05
CA PHE A 385 -3.28 -16.00 21.42
C PHE A 385 -3.47 -16.94 22.60
N SER A 386 -2.48 -17.10 23.48
CA SER A 386 -2.68 -17.87 24.72
C SER A 386 -3.79 -17.23 25.57
N LYS A 387 -4.52 -18.07 26.31
CA LYS A 387 -5.56 -17.59 27.23
C LYS A 387 -5.01 -16.55 28.21
N LEU A 388 -3.81 -16.79 28.75
CA LEU A 388 -3.15 -15.89 29.67
C LEU A 388 -2.83 -14.53 29.03
N ASN A 389 -2.22 -14.52 27.84
CA ASN A 389 -1.83 -13.27 27.17
C ASN A 389 -3.05 -12.42 26.82
N MET A 390 -4.10 -13.05 26.28
CA MET A 390 -5.36 -12.36 25.97
C MET A 390 -6.04 -11.77 27.21
N VAL A 391 -6.11 -12.54 28.31
CA VAL A 391 -6.68 -12.04 29.58
C VAL A 391 -5.87 -10.87 30.13
N ASN A 392 -4.54 -10.90 30.02
CA ASN A 392 -3.69 -9.79 30.44
C ASN A 392 -3.94 -8.54 29.60
N ALA A 393 -4.06 -8.66 28.27
CA ALA A 393 -4.40 -7.55 27.39
C ALA A 393 -5.78 -6.95 27.69
N LEU A 394 -6.77 -7.79 27.99
CA LEU A 394 -8.11 -7.34 28.43
C LEU A 394 -8.05 -6.58 29.76
N LYS A 395 -7.27 -7.06 30.73
CA LYS A 395 -7.10 -6.38 32.04
C LYS A 395 -6.46 -5.00 31.90
N ARG A 396 -5.48 -4.85 31.00
CA ARG A 396 -4.83 -3.57 30.71
C ARG A 396 -5.73 -2.62 29.90
N ARG A 397 -6.76 -3.15 29.23
CA ARG A 397 -7.64 -2.43 28.29
C ARG A 397 -6.91 -1.83 27.08
N ASP A 398 -5.66 -2.24 26.82
CA ASP A 398 -4.90 -1.87 25.63
C ASP A 398 -5.19 -2.83 24.45
N TYR A 399 -5.68 -4.03 24.75
CA TYR A 399 -5.91 -5.12 23.80
C TYR A 399 -4.67 -5.50 22.98
N TYR A 400 -3.48 -5.15 23.45
CA TYR A 400 -2.22 -5.38 22.76
C TYR A 400 -1.58 -6.70 23.22
N LEU A 401 -1.39 -7.63 22.28
CA LEU A 401 -0.83 -8.96 22.53
C LEU A 401 0.70 -8.99 22.47
N GLY A 402 1.35 -7.93 21.99
CA GLY A 402 2.80 -7.88 21.82
C GLY A 402 3.29 -8.39 20.47
N GLU A 403 4.54 -8.84 20.43
CA GLU A 403 5.24 -9.36 19.27
C GLU A 403 5.86 -10.73 19.58
N ILE A 404 5.76 -11.69 18.66
CA ILE A 404 6.52 -12.94 18.70
C ILE A 404 7.98 -12.63 18.37
N LYS A 405 8.89 -12.92 19.31
CA LYS A 405 10.34 -12.92 19.06
C LYS A 405 10.92 -14.30 19.27
N SER A 406 11.67 -14.76 18.27
CA SER A 406 12.44 -16.01 18.32
C SER A 406 13.92 -15.68 18.50
N LYS A 407 14.53 -16.14 19.59
CA LYS A 407 15.98 -16.07 19.81
C LYS A 407 16.55 -17.48 19.68
N LYS A 408 17.66 -17.66 18.97
CA LYS A 408 18.35 -18.97 18.97
C LYS A 408 18.76 -19.33 20.40
N ASN A 409 18.50 -20.57 20.77
CA ASN A 409 18.90 -21.13 22.05
C ASN A 409 20.44 -21.19 22.09
N GLU A 410 21.02 -20.51 23.06
CA GLU A 410 22.48 -20.41 23.22
C GLU A 410 23.11 -21.76 23.62
N LYS A 411 22.32 -22.73 24.12
CA LYS A 411 22.81 -24.03 24.59
C LYS A 411 22.98 -25.09 23.50
N ASP A 412 22.13 -25.10 22.48
CA ASP A 412 22.15 -26.14 21.43
C ASP A 412 22.34 -25.59 20.00
N GLY A 413 22.34 -24.26 19.84
CA GLY A 413 22.56 -23.56 18.56
C GLY A 413 21.52 -23.84 17.47
N THR A 414 20.50 -24.65 17.76
CA THR A 414 19.60 -25.26 16.77
C THR A 414 18.12 -25.05 17.11
N SER A 415 17.75 -24.96 18.39
CA SER A 415 16.39 -24.62 18.81
C SER A 415 16.21 -23.11 18.99
N TYR A 416 14.96 -22.63 18.96
CA TYR A 416 14.62 -21.23 19.26
C TYR A 416 13.93 -21.15 20.62
N VAL A 417 14.38 -20.25 21.50
CA VAL A 417 13.65 -19.83 22.70
C VAL A 417 12.70 -18.72 22.26
N ASP A 418 11.42 -19.03 22.31
CA ASP A 418 10.37 -18.17 21.83
C ASP A 418 9.72 -17.41 22.99
N SER A 419 9.62 -16.09 22.85
CA SER A 419 9.01 -15.22 23.84
C SER A 419 8.06 -14.24 23.18
N ILE A 420 7.12 -13.74 23.97
CA ILE A 420 6.32 -12.58 23.58
C ILE A 420 6.93 -11.36 24.24
N LEU A 421 7.27 -10.38 23.42
CA LEU A 421 7.60 -9.05 23.90
C LEU A 421 6.33 -8.21 23.93
N VAL A 422 5.83 -7.92 25.13
CA VAL A 422 4.73 -6.97 25.33
C VAL A 422 5.31 -5.63 25.77
N ASP A 423 5.41 -4.71 24.82
CA ASP A 423 5.74 -3.31 25.08
C ASP A 423 4.51 -2.60 25.67
N LEU A 424 4.52 -2.41 26.99
CA LEU A 424 3.39 -1.84 27.73
C LEU A 424 3.14 -0.36 27.41
N GLU A 425 4.21 0.41 27.16
CA GLU A 425 4.12 1.82 26.82
C GLU A 425 3.51 2.00 25.43
N PHE A 426 4.00 1.21 24.47
CA PHE A 426 3.42 1.18 23.11
C PHE A 426 1.95 0.76 23.14
N GLY A 427 1.60 -0.24 23.96
CA GLY A 427 0.21 -0.69 24.15
C GLY A 427 -0.70 0.42 24.65
N GLU A 428 -0.33 1.09 25.75
CA GLU A 428 -1.18 2.14 26.35
C GLU A 428 -1.32 3.37 25.43
N LYS A 429 -0.23 3.80 24.78
CA LYS A 429 -0.25 4.93 23.83
C LYS A 429 -1.17 4.68 22.63
N ASN A 430 -1.32 3.43 22.22
CA ASN A 430 -2.07 3.02 21.02
C ASN A 430 -3.41 2.36 21.35
N LYS A 431 -3.87 2.50 22.58
CA LYS A 431 -5.16 2.01 23.04
C LYS A 431 -6.30 2.55 22.19
N ARG A 432 -7.21 1.65 21.83
CA ARG A 432 -8.42 1.95 21.05
C ARG A 432 -9.65 1.61 21.87
N GLU A 433 -10.59 2.53 21.94
CA GLU A 433 -11.87 2.26 22.58
C GLU A 433 -12.70 1.30 21.73
N GLN A 434 -13.04 0.15 22.30
CA GLN A 434 -13.89 -0.85 21.68
C GLN A 434 -14.89 -1.43 22.67
N ARG A 435 -16.03 -1.90 22.14
CA ARG A 435 -17.05 -2.60 22.92
C ARG A 435 -17.67 -3.73 22.11
N THR A 436 -17.65 -4.92 22.68
CA THR A 436 -18.42 -6.07 22.20
C THR A 436 -19.86 -5.95 22.68
N ILE A 437 -20.82 -6.05 21.75
CA ILE A 437 -22.24 -5.87 22.00
C ILE A 437 -22.97 -7.12 21.52
N LYS A 438 -23.87 -7.64 22.36
CA LYS A 438 -24.75 -8.77 22.05
C LYS A 438 -26.17 -8.26 21.79
N ARG A 439 -26.81 -8.78 20.75
CA ARG A 439 -28.20 -8.51 20.42
C ARG A 439 -29.11 -9.60 21.01
N ASN A 440 -30.40 -9.30 21.11
CA ASN A 440 -31.40 -10.21 21.65
C ASN A 440 -31.62 -11.44 20.76
N ASP A 441 -31.33 -11.31 19.45
CA ASP A 441 -31.38 -12.41 18.49
C ASP A 441 -30.20 -13.40 18.63
N GLY A 442 -29.32 -13.19 19.62
CA GLY A 442 -28.15 -14.02 19.88
C GLY A 442 -26.92 -13.64 19.05
N THR A 443 -27.05 -12.75 18.06
CA THR A 443 -25.92 -12.23 17.29
C THR A 443 -25.09 -11.26 18.13
N SER A 444 -23.84 -11.05 17.71
CA SER A 444 -22.95 -10.11 18.39
C SER A 444 -21.99 -9.45 17.42
N PHE A 445 -21.49 -8.29 17.82
CA PHE A 445 -20.55 -7.49 17.05
C PHE A 445 -19.59 -6.75 17.98
N VAL A 446 -18.44 -6.34 17.46
CA VAL A 446 -17.51 -5.46 18.16
C VAL A 446 -17.49 -4.11 17.47
N LEU A 447 -17.75 -3.07 18.27
CA LEU A 447 -17.71 -1.68 17.85
C LEU A 447 -16.40 -1.06 18.30
N GLU A 448 -15.65 -0.46 17.40
CA GLU A 448 -14.40 0.26 17.68
C GLU A 448 -14.59 1.74 17.31
N ARG A 449 -14.31 2.66 18.25
CA ARG A 449 -14.28 4.09 17.93
C ARG A 449 -13.01 4.36 17.13
N TRP A 450 -13.19 4.86 15.91
CA TRP A 450 -12.08 5.25 15.07
C TRP A 450 -11.63 6.68 15.32
N GLY A 451 -12.58 7.58 15.55
CA GLY A 451 -12.32 9.01 15.73
C GLY A 451 -13.54 9.84 15.40
N THR A 452 -13.33 11.12 15.14
CA THR A 452 -14.39 12.07 14.78
C THR A 452 -14.05 12.78 13.47
N ILE A 453 -15.08 13.27 12.79
CA ILE A 453 -14.98 14.15 11.64
C ILE A 453 -15.84 15.39 11.86
N HIS A 454 -15.50 16.49 11.20
CA HIS A 454 -16.26 17.74 11.27
C HIS A 454 -16.95 17.99 9.93
N ILE A 455 -18.26 18.24 9.96
CA ILE A 455 -19.08 18.51 8.79
C ILE A 455 -19.94 19.73 9.07
N ASP A 456 -19.74 20.83 8.34
CA ASP A 456 -20.50 22.08 8.48
C ASP A 456 -20.63 22.54 9.96
N GLY A 457 -19.52 22.45 10.72
CA GLY A 457 -19.48 22.80 12.14
C GLY A 457 -20.04 21.75 13.11
N CYS A 458 -20.57 20.63 12.61
CA CYS A 458 -21.06 19.52 13.42
C CYS A 458 -19.97 18.46 13.65
N HIS A 459 -19.84 18.00 14.89
CA HIS A 459 -19.02 16.84 15.22
C HIS A 459 -19.77 15.54 14.91
N VAL A 460 -19.11 14.62 14.20
CA VAL A 460 -19.67 13.31 13.86
C VAL A 460 -18.68 12.23 14.29
N TYR A 461 -19.14 11.29 15.10
CA TYR A 461 -18.36 10.14 15.54
C TYR A 461 -18.31 9.08 14.46
N ARG A 462 -17.14 8.45 14.33
CA ARG A 462 -16.88 7.38 13.36
C ARG A 462 -16.51 6.10 14.07
N TYR A 463 -17.20 5.02 13.71
CA TYR A 463 -16.93 3.70 14.25
C TYR A 463 -16.73 2.66 13.15
N ARG A 464 -16.04 1.59 13.53
CA ARG A 464 -16.02 0.33 12.78
C ARG A 464 -16.75 -0.73 13.56
N LEU A 465 -17.66 -1.41 12.89
CA LEU A 465 -18.44 -2.50 13.43
C LEU A 465 -18.01 -3.79 12.73
N PHE A 466 -17.60 -4.79 13.49
CA PHE A 466 -17.25 -6.12 12.97
C PHE A 466 -18.22 -7.17 13.49
N GLU A 467 -18.81 -7.95 12.60
CA GLU A 467 -19.75 -9.02 12.95
C GLU A 467 -19.63 -10.22 12.02
N THR A 468 -19.79 -11.42 12.57
CA THR A 468 -19.78 -12.66 11.78
C THR A 468 -21.22 -13.03 11.43
N VAL A 469 -21.51 -13.09 10.13
CA VAL A 469 -22.83 -13.41 9.57
C VAL A 469 -22.77 -14.70 8.78
N LYS A 470 -23.87 -15.45 8.78
CA LYS A 470 -24.01 -16.70 8.02
C LYS A 470 -24.71 -16.41 6.69
N GLU A 471 -24.00 -16.57 5.58
CA GLU A 471 -24.52 -16.38 4.22
C GLU A 471 -24.25 -17.63 3.38
N ASN A 472 -25.27 -18.18 2.72
CA ASN A 472 -25.14 -19.39 1.89
C ASN A 472 -24.42 -20.56 2.61
N ASN A 473 -24.73 -20.77 3.89
CA ASN A 473 -24.09 -21.75 4.79
C ASN A 473 -22.59 -21.51 5.10
N VAL A 474 -22.05 -20.34 4.79
CA VAL A 474 -20.68 -19.94 5.12
C VAL A 474 -20.71 -18.78 6.12
N TYR A 475 -19.86 -18.86 7.16
CA TYR A 475 -19.68 -17.75 8.09
C TYR A 475 -18.67 -16.75 7.54
N ILE A 476 -19.10 -15.50 7.40
CA ILE A 476 -18.32 -14.42 6.81
C ILE A 476 -18.17 -13.32 7.85
N LEU A 477 -16.95 -12.86 8.10
CA LEU A 477 -16.72 -11.67 8.93
C LEU A 477 -16.98 -10.43 8.07
N LYS A 478 -17.98 -9.64 8.46
CA LYS A 478 -18.29 -8.34 7.85
C LYS A 478 -17.73 -7.19 8.68
N GLN A 479 -17.29 -6.13 8.01
CA GLN A 479 -17.06 -4.83 8.62
C GLN A 479 -18.01 -3.80 8.01
N ASN A 480 -18.58 -2.93 8.85
CA ASN A 480 -19.27 -1.72 8.43
C ASN A 480 -18.61 -0.48 9.05
N THR A 481 -18.51 0.60 8.28
CA THR A 481 -18.16 1.91 8.83
C THR A 481 -19.46 2.67 9.08
N ILE A 482 -19.65 3.13 10.32
CA ILE A 482 -20.86 3.86 10.71
C ILE A 482 -20.51 5.22 11.29
N PHE A 483 -21.45 6.16 11.15
CA PHE A 483 -21.31 7.53 11.61
C PHE A 483 -22.51 7.95 12.46
N THR A 484 -22.26 8.61 13.58
CA THR A 484 -23.31 9.05 14.52
C THR A 484 -23.06 10.48 14.99
N ASP A 485 -24.12 11.21 15.34
CA ASP A 485 -23.98 12.57 15.89
C ASP A 485 -23.52 12.57 17.35
N GLU A 486 -23.80 11.48 18.07
CA GLU A 486 -23.45 11.31 19.49
C GLU A 486 -22.50 10.12 19.69
N ASP A 487 -21.77 10.15 20.81
CA ASP A 487 -20.87 9.07 21.18
C ASP A 487 -21.64 7.88 21.78
N ILE A 488 -21.61 6.75 21.08
CA ILE A 488 -22.40 5.56 21.42
C ILE A 488 -21.59 4.42 22.06
N ILE A 489 -20.25 4.55 22.21
CA ILE A 489 -19.42 3.42 22.67
C ILE A 489 -19.80 2.97 24.09
N ASN A 490 -20.26 3.90 24.94
CA ASN A 490 -20.62 3.68 26.34
C ASN A 490 -22.14 3.75 26.57
N ASP A 491 -22.95 3.69 25.52
CA ASP A 491 -24.41 3.70 25.64
C ASP A 491 -24.96 2.28 25.73
N TYR A 492 -25.43 1.88 26.91
CA TYR A 492 -25.85 0.51 27.23
C TYR A 492 -27.36 0.27 27.04
N ARG A 493 -28.09 1.25 26.50
CA ARG A 493 -29.53 1.11 26.28
C ARG A 493 -29.80 -0.01 25.27
N GLU A 494 -30.79 -0.85 25.57
CA GLU A 494 -31.15 -2.03 24.75
C GLU A 494 -31.44 -1.65 23.28
N GLY A 495 -32.08 -0.50 23.06
CA GLY A 495 -32.37 0.03 21.73
C GLY A 495 -31.13 0.36 20.90
N ILE A 496 -29.96 0.61 21.51
CA ILE A 496 -28.72 0.83 20.76
C ILE A 496 -28.32 -0.44 20.02
N ALA A 497 -28.33 -1.59 20.70
CA ALA A 497 -27.93 -2.87 20.12
C ALA A 497 -28.97 -3.40 19.13
N ASN A 498 -30.25 -3.34 19.52
CA ASN A 498 -31.33 -4.08 18.86
C ASN A 498 -32.11 -3.27 17.84
N ASP A 499 -32.15 -1.94 17.94
CA ASP A 499 -32.82 -1.07 16.97
C ASP A 499 -31.80 -0.23 16.17
N PHE A 500 -31.00 0.59 16.85
CA PHE A 500 -30.11 1.57 16.22
C PHE A 500 -28.94 0.94 15.46
N LEU A 501 -28.35 -0.13 16.01
CA LEU A 501 -27.26 -0.92 15.41
C LEU A 501 -27.73 -2.31 14.95
N SER A 502 -29.02 -2.45 14.63
CA SER A 502 -29.53 -3.66 13.98
C SER A 502 -28.90 -3.86 12.60
N ARG A 503 -28.63 -5.11 12.22
CA ARG A 503 -28.00 -5.44 10.93
C ARG A 503 -28.78 -4.86 9.75
N SER A 504 -30.10 -5.03 9.74
CA SER A 504 -30.97 -4.53 8.68
C SER A 504 -30.91 -3.01 8.54
N ARG A 505 -30.80 -2.27 9.66
CA ARG A 505 -30.63 -0.82 9.63
C ARG A 505 -29.26 -0.42 9.11
N ILE A 506 -28.19 -1.08 9.56
CA ILE A 506 -26.82 -0.81 9.10
C ILE A 506 -26.72 -0.99 7.58
N GLU A 507 -27.24 -2.09 7.05
CA GLU A 507 -27.23 -2.36 5.60
C GLU A 507 -28.05 -1.32 4.82
N ARG A 508 -29.23 -0.98 5.32
CA ARG A 508 -30.06 0.06 4.70
C ARG A 508 -29.35 1.42 4.70
N LYS A 509 -28.74 1.82 5.82
CA LYS A 509 -28.04 3.11 5.94
C LYS A 509 -26.71 3.16 5.20
N ALA A 510 -26.02 2.03 5.05
CA ALA A 510 -24.87 1.94 4.15
C ALA A 510 -25.25 2.34 2.71
N LYS A 511 -26.44 1.90 2.24
CA LYS A 511 -26.97 2.25 0.91
C LYS A 511 -27.52 3.68 0.83
N GLU A 512 -28.31 4.10 1.82
CA GLU A 512 -29.00 5.40 1.82
C GLU A 512 -28.07 6.60 2.06
N THR A 513 -27.14 6.48 3.00
CA THR A 513 -26.38 7.61 3.55
C THR A 513 -24.90 7.29 3.71
N GLY A 514 -24.39 6.23 3.08
CA GLY A 514 -23.01 5.81 3.25
C GLY A 514 -22.66 5.50 4.71
N GLY A 515 -23.63 5.03 5.51
CA GLY A 515 -23.42 4.56 6.90
C GLY A 515 -23.72 5.58 8.00
N TYR A 516 -24.23 6.76 7.68
CA TYR A 516 -24.65 7.73 8.69
C TYR A 516 -26.00 7.34 9.31
N LEU A 517 -26.00 7.14 10.62
CA LEU A 517 -27.13 6.62 11.39
C LEU A 517 -27.93 7.71 12.13
N GLY A 518 -27.35 8.91 12.32
CA GLY A 518 -27.90 9.97 13.16
C GLY A 518 -27.55 9.77 14.64
N PHE A 519 -28.53 9.96 15.52
CA PHE A 519 -28.41 9.68 16.95
C PHE A 519 -29.66 8.99 17.51
N TYR A 520 -29.52 8.46 18.72
CA TYR A 520 -30.57 7.77 19.45
C TYR A 520 -30.94 8.62 20.67
N SER A 521 -32.05 9.36 20.58
CA SER A 521 -32.45 10.34 21.59
C SER A 521 -32.64 9.71 22.96
N LYS A 522 -32.68 10.52 24.02
CA LYS A 522 -32.86 10.03 25.40
C LYS A 522 -34.14 9.20 25.57
N GLU A 523 -35.17 9.53 24.81
CA GLU A 523 -36.49 8.88 24.76
C GLU A 523 -36.48 7.56 23.95
N GLY A 524 -35.33 7.17 23.39
CA GLY A 524 -35.21 5.97 22.57
C GLY A 524 -35.71 6.15 21.14
N ILE A 525 -35.70 7.39 20.63
CA ILE A 525 -36.16 7.70 19.28
C ILE A 525 -34.97 7.92 18.36
N ARG A 526 -34.99 7.27 17.19
CA ARG A 526 -33.99 7.47 16.14
C ARG A 526 -34.24 8.81 15.45
N THR A 527 -33.24 9.67 15.45
CA THR A 527 -33.30 11.01 14.83
C THR A 527 -31.93 11.34 14.21
N TYR A 528 -31.78 12.50 13.57
CA TYR A 528 -30.55 12.88 12.86
C TYR A 528 -30.44 14.40 12.69
N ASN A 529 -29.21 14.88 12.52
CA ASN A 529 -28.97 16.25 12.08
C ASN A 529 -29.28 16.40 10.57
N PRO A 530 -30.19 17.29 10.14
CA PRO A 530 -30.56 17.45 8.74
C PRO A 530 -29.40 17.85 7.82
N ASN A 531 -28.49 18.70 8.28
CA ASN A 531 -27.33 19.16 7.52
C ASN A 531 -26.33 18.03 7.31
N THR A 532 -25.98 17.33 8.39
CA THR A 532 -25.11 16.15 8.32
C THR A 532 -25.72 15.08 7.41
N ASN A 533 -27.00 14.77 7.58
CA ASN A 533 -27.72 13.80 6.75
C ASN A 533 -27.71 14.19 5.27
N ARG A 534 -27.90 15.48 4.95
CA ARG A 534 -27.82 16.00 3.58
C ARG A 534 -26.45 15.73 2.97
N VAL A 535 -25.36 16.06 3.68
CA VAL A 535 -23.98 15.83 3.22
C VAL A 535 -23.74 14.33 2.97
N PHE A 536 -24.17 13.45 3.87
CA PHE A 536 -24.01 12.01 3.69
C PHE A 536 -24.88 11.42 2.57
N LYS A 537 -26.09 11.94 2.35
CA LYS A 537 -27.00 11.53 1.24
C LYS A 537 -26.51 11.98 -0.12
N GLU A 538 -26.05 13.23 -0.22
CA GLU A 538 -25.36 13.75 -1.40
C GLU A 538 -24.01 13.05 -1.60
N GLY A 539 -23.58 12.24 -0.62
CA GLY A 539 -22.31 11.55 -0.56
C GLY A 539 -21.31 12.41 0.19
N ILE A 540 -20.86 11.95 1.37
CA ILE A 540 -19.76 12.59 2.11
C ILE A 540 -18.53 12.82 1.22
N TYR A 541 -18.36 11.98 0.20
CA TYR A 541 -17.33 12.08 -0.81
C TYR A 541 -17.46 13.27 -1.76
N ASN A 542 -18.66 13.80 -1.99
CA ASN A 542 -18.83 15.00 -2.80
C ASN A 542 -18.29 16.25 -2.07
N TYR A 543 -18.32 16.24 -0.73
CA TYR A 543 -17.61 17.22 0.10
C TYR A 543 -16.09 17.12 -0.07
N TYR A 544 -15.58 15.92 -0.33
CA TYR A 544 -14.19 15.65 -0.67
C TYR A 544 -14.00 15.38 -2.16
N ARG A 545 -14.61 16.10 -3.11
CA ARG A 545 -14.32 15.91 -4.55
C ARG A 545 -12.82 16.09 -4.85
N ILE A 546 -12.31 15.41 -5.88
CA ILE A 546 -11.00 15.71 -6.47
C ILE A 546 -11.12 17.13 -7.03
N LYS A 547 -10.64 18.09 -6.27
CA LYS A 547 -10.52 19.47 -6.73
C LYS A 547 -9.25 19.59 -7.60
N PRO A 548 -9.16 20.53 -8.55
CA PRO A 548 -8.01 20.64 -9.44
C PRO A 548 -6.64 20.75 -8.74
N ASP A 549 -6.62 21.23 -7.50
CA ASP A 549 -5.46 21.40 -6.63
C ASP A 549 -4.90 20.10 -6.03
N VAL A 550 -5.62 18.96 -6.13
CA VAL A 550 -5.10 17.67 -5.66
C VAL A 550 -4.25 16.94 -6.70
N PHE A 551 -4.29 17.39 -7.95
CA PHE A 551 -3.42 16.87 -9.00
C PHE A 551 -2.03 17.50 -8.90
N ARG A 552 -1.00 16.70 -9.19
CA ARG A 552 0.39 17.14 -9.20
C ARG A 552 1.01 16.72 -10.53
N ASP A 553 1.46 17.69 -11.32
CA ASP A 553 2.15 17.40 -12.58
C ASP A 553 3.49 16.71 -12.33
N TYR A 554 4.00 15.99 -13.32
CA TYR A 554 5.33 15.41 -13.25
C TYR A 554 6.39 16.51 -13.21
N TYR A 555 7.35 16.35 -12.30
CA TYR A 555 8.48 17.24 -12.21
C TYR A 555 9.76 16.40 -12.23
N PRO A 556 10.59 16.51 -13.30
CA PRO A 556 11.86 15.79 -13.34
C PRO A 556 12.72 16.18 -12.12
N GLU A 557 13.40 15.18 -11.56
CA GLU A 557 14.34 15.37 -10.46
C GLU A 557 15.40 16.40 -10.87
N LEU A 558 15.75 17.32 -9.96
CA LEU A 558 16.81 18.29 -10.20
C LEU A 558 18.15 17.52 -10.18
N THR A 559 18.77 17.37 -11.34
CA THR A 559 20.06 16.70 -11.46
C THR A 559 21.19 17.62 -11.00
N PHE A 560 22.36 17.04 -10.73
CA PHE A 560 23.57 17.81 -10.43
C PHE A 560 23.90 18.80 -11.57
N GLU A 561 23.63 18.41 -12.82
CA GLU A 561 23.82 19.26 -13.99
C GLU A 561 22.78 20.39 -14.07
N ASP A 562 21.54 20.13 -13.66
CA ASP A 562 20.53 21.17 -13.56
C ASP A 562 20.94 22.20 -12.50
N MET A 563 21.51 21.81 -11.36
CA MET A 563 22.04 22.76 -10.38
C MET A 563 23.13 23.65 -10.97
N LYS A 564 24.08 23.08 -11.74
CA LYS A 564 25.10 23.87 -12.46
C LYS A 564 24.46 24.92 -13.37
N ARG A 565 23.43 24.51 -14.11
CA ARG A 565 22.67 25.40 -15.01
C ARG A 565 21.92 26.49 -14.24
N MET A 566 21.28 26.16 -13.13
CA MET A 566 20.52 27.11 -12.31
C MET A 566 21.43 28.23 -11.80
N ILE A 567 22.60 27.89 -11.26
CA ILE A 567 23.59 28.86 -10.75
C ILE A 567 24.15 29.76 -11.86
N LYS A 568 24.24 29.26 -13.10
CA LYS A 568 24.69 30.05 -14.26
C LYS A 568 23.61 30.98 -14.83
N VAL A 569 22.33 30.64 -14.69
CA VAL A 569 21.21 31.36 -15.32
C VAL A 569 20.52 32.35 -14.38
N TYR A 570 20.52 32.07 -13.07
CA TYR A 570 19.75 32.85 -12.09
C TYR A 570 20.63 33.38 -10.96
N ASP A 571 20.32 34.58 -10.47
CA ASP A 571 20.88 35.14 -9.23
C ASP A 571 19.83 35.15 -8.11
N LEU A 572 20.27 34.79 -6.90
CA LEU A 572 19.51 34.95 -5.65
C LEU A 572 19.90 36.28 -4.99
N VAL A 573 18.99 37.25 -5.01
CA VAL A 573 19.23 38.64 -4.57
C VAL A 573 18.45 38.93 -3.30
N TYR A 574 19.14 39.41 -2.27
CA TYR A 574 18.54 39.89 -1.02
C TYR A 574 18.29 41.40 -1.09
N TYR A 575 17.16 41.87 -0.55
CA TYR A 575 16.76 43.27 -0.49
C TYR A 575 15.92 43.55 0.78
N ASP A 576 15.80 44.83 1.13
CA ASP A 576 14.90 45.30 2.19
C ASP A 576 13.58 45.77 1.56
N ASP A 577 12.47 45.13 1.91
CA ASP A 577 11.12 45.49 1.44
C ASP A 577 10.34 46.39 2.42
N GLY A 578 11.00 46.85 3.49
CA GLY A 578 10.40 47.66 4.56
C GLY A 578 9.76 46.85 5.69
N HIS A 579 9.53 45.56 5.49
CA HIS A 579 9.01 44.63 6.51
C HIS A 579 10.03 43.54 6.88
N ASN A 580 10.91 43.17 5.94
CA ASN A 580 11.95 42.17 6.10
C ASN A 580 13.24 42.65 5.42
N ARG A 581 14.28 42.93 6.23
CA ARG A 581 15.62 43.32 5.74
C ARG A 581 16.35 42.24 4.93
N TYR A 582 15.80 41.03 4.89
CA TYR A 582 16.34 39.87 4.18
C TYR A 582 15.29 39.28 3.24
N ALA A 583 14.41 40.12 2.66
CA ALA A 583 13.55 39.68 1.57
C ALA A 583 14.42 39.19 0.41
N GLU A 584 13.96 38.17 -0.30
CA GLU A 584 14.73 37.55 -1.38
C GLU A 584 13.91 37.49 -2.67
N LYS A 585 14.59 37.72 -3.79
CA LYS A 585 14.05 37.53 -5.13
C LYS A 585 15.06 36.78 -5.98
N ILE A 586 14.55 36.06 -6.97
CA ILE A 586 15.38 35.36 -7.93
C ILE A 586 15.22 36.05 -9.27
N VAL A 587 16.33 36.36 -9.92
CA VAL A 587 16.35 37.10 -11.19
C VAL A 587 17.13 36.31 -12.24
N ASN A 588 16.71 36.38 -13.49
CA ASN A 588 17.50 35.87 -14.61
C ASN A 588 18.69 36.79 -14.86
N LYS A 589 19.91 36.25 -14.93
CA LYS A 589 21.15 37.03 -15.11
C LYS A 589 21.22 37.79 -16.43
N ASN A 590 20.60 37.24 -17.47
CA ASN A 590 20.64 37.80 -18.82
C ASN A 590 19.53 38.83 -19.04
N THR A 591 18.33 38.61 -18.48
CA THR A 591 17.15 39.45 -18.73
C THR A 591 16.81 40.40 -17.59
N ASN A 592 17.39 40.21 -16.40
CA ASN A 592 17.03 40.89 -15.14
C ASN A 592 15.56 40.70 -14.72
N GLU A 593 14.82 39.78 -15.34
CA GLU A 593 13.43 39.50 -15.01
C GLU A 593 13.33 38.76 -13.67
N VAL A 594 12.38 39.19 -12.83
CA VAL A 594 12.07 38.52 -11.57
C VAL A 594 11.31 37.23 -11.84
N ILE A 595 11.84 36.12 -11.34
CA ILE A 595 11.24 34.81 -11.46
C ILE A 595 10.12 34.66 -10.45
N THR A 596 8.90 34.50 -10.96
CA THR A 596 7.68 34.26 -10.17
C THR A 596 7.35 32.78 -10.04
N ASP A 597 7.99 31.91 -10.81
CA ASP A 597 7.79 30.47 -10.75
C ASP A 597 8.37 29.91 -9.43
N GLU A 598 7.50 29.49 -8.51
CA GLU A 598 7.89 28.97 -7.19
C GLU A 598 8.78 27.72 -7.26
N ARG A 599 8.70 26.93 -8.34
CA ARG A 599 9.56 25.75 -8.52
C ARG A 599 10.97 26.18 -8.90
N ILE A 600 11.12 27.08 -9.88
CA ILE A 600 12.43 27.63 -10.23
C ILE A 600 13.03 28.30 -9.00
N LYS A 601 12.22 29.00 -8.21
CA LYS A 601 12.66 29.60 -6.95
C LYS A 601 13.24 28.57 -5.97
N LYS A 602 12.52 27.46 -5.74
CA LYS A 602 12.99 26.36 -4.86
C LYS A 602 14.24 25.66 -5.40
N GLN A 603 14.32 25.41 -6.70
CA GLN A 603 15.48 24.79 -7.35
C GLN A 603 16.72 25.68 -7.25
N VAL A 604 16.58 26.98 -7.50
CA VAL A 604 17.66 27.95 -7.36
C VAL A 604 18.08 28.08 -5.90
N ARG A 605 17.16 28.21 -4.93
CA ARG A 605 17.47 28.20 -3.49
C ARG A 605 18.27 26.97 -3.06
N PHE A 606 17.84 25.78 -3.50
CA PHE A 606 18.57 24.55 -3.19
C PHE A 606 19.95 24.51 -3.86
N SER A 607 20.05 24.96 -5.11
CA SER A 607 21.34 25.03 -5.83
C SER A 607 22.32 25.99 -5.14
N TYR A 608 21.84 27.14 -4.66
CA TYR A 608 22.65 28.10 -3.89
C TYR A 608 22.99 27.58 -2.50
N LEU A 609 22.09 26.82 -1.84
CA LEU A 609 22.42 26.12 -0.60
C LEU A 609 23.57 25.13 -0.82
N TRP A 610 23.52 24.34 -1.89
CA TRP A 610 24.60 23.43 -2.25
C TRP A 610 25.90 24.18 -2.53
N LEU A 611 25.87 25.22 -3.37
CA LEU A 611 27.04 26.06 -3.66
C LEU A 611 27.67 26.62 -2.39
N ASN A 612 26.86 27.15 -1.47
CA ASN A 612 27.35 27.74 -0.21
C ASN A 612 27.91 26.70 0.77
N CYS A 613 27.40 25.46 0.76
CA CYS A 613 27.86 24.40 1.66
C CYS A 613 29.07 23.65 1.09
N ALA A 614 29.01 23.28 -0.18
CA ALA A 614 30.07 22.57 -0.87
C ALA A 614 31.20 23.51 -1.27
N GLY A 615 30.89 24.68 -1.83
CA GLY A 615 31.84 25.68 -2.34
C GLY A 615 32.42 26.62 -1.28
N ASN A 616 32.45 26.23 0.00
CA ASN A 616 33.03 27.06 1.06
C ASN A 616 34.53 27.35 0.85
N LYS A 617 35.18 26.63 -0.07
CA LYS A 617 36.54 26.90 -0.58
C LYS A 617 36.44 27.33 -2.02
N HIS A 618 37.09 28.44 -2.37
CA HIS A 618 37.04 29.05 -3.69
C HIS A 618 38.43 29.45 -4.18
N TYR A 619 38.62 29.45 -5.49
CA TYR A 619 39.84 30.00 -6.10
C TYR A 619 39.65 31.51 -6.35
N ALA A 620 40.74 32.27 -6.28
CA ALA A 620 40.69 33.74 -6.40
C ALA A 620 40.13 34.25 -7.77
N ASN A 621 40.16 33.40 -8.80
CA ASN A 621 39.80 33.77 -10.17
C ASN A 621 38.49 33.11 -10.65
N GLU A 622 37.64 32.60 -9.76
CA GLU A 622 36.35 32.03 -10.16
C GLU A 622 35.31 33.12 -10.42
N GLU A 623 34.61 33.03 -11.56
CA GLU A 623 33.48 33.91 -11.89
C GLU A 623 32.34 33.79 -10.86
N ILE A 624 32.11 32.57 -10.36
CA ILE A 624 31.17 32.27 -9.28
C ILE A 624 31.99 31.68 -8.12
N PRO A 625 32.14 32.40 -7.00
CA PRO A 625 32.93 31.91 -5.87
C PRO A 625 32.47 30.54 -5.39
N GLY A 626 33.40 29.58 -5.31
CA GLY A 626 33.16 28.24 -4.77
C GLY A 626 32.63 27.25 -5.80
N TYR A 627 32.41 27.69 -7.04
CA TYR A 627 31.79 26.88 -8.08
C TYR A 627 32.59 25.63 -8.43
N SER A 628 33.91 25.73 -8.63
CA SER A 628 34.70 24.55 -9.06
C SER A 628 34.69 23.47 -7.98
N TYR A 629 34.74 23.88 -6.72
CA TYR A 629 34.71 22.93 -5.62
C TYR A 629 33.32 22.32 -5.41
N ALA A 630 32.26 23.11 -5.59
CA ALA A 630 30.89 22.63 -5.48
C ALA A 630 30.46 21.71 -6.63
N PHE A 631 31.05 21.85 -7.83
CA PHE A 631 30.51 21.26 -9.06
C PHE A 631 31.52 20.58 -10.01
N GLU A 632 32.80 20.92 -9.97
CA GLU A 632 33.81 20.43 -10.94
C GLU A 632 34.78 19.40 -10.35
N VAL A 633 34.67 19.08 -9.06
CA VAL A 633 35.40 17.97 -8.45
C VAL A 633 34.55 16.70 -8.56
N ASP A 634 35.06 15.63 -9.21
CA ASP A 634 34.35 14.35 -9.43
C ASP A 634 33.74 13.74 -8.14
N SER A 635 34.36 14.00 -6.99
CA SER A 635 33.88 13.54 -5.69
C SER A 635 32.66 14.33 -5.17
N ALA A 636 32.42 15.56 -5.62
CA ALA A 636 31.30 16.40 -5.16
C ALA A 636 29.94 15.81 -5.58
N GLN A 637 29.80 15.30 -6.80
CA GLN A 637 28.57 14.64 -7.26
C GLN A 637 28.30 13.34 -6.47
N SER A 638 29.34 12.57 -6.16
CA SER A 638 29.22 11.37 -5.33
C SER A 638 28.74 11.71 -3.91
N VAL A 639 29.32 12.74 -3.30
CA VAL A 639 28.92 13.24 -1.97
C VAL A 639 27.49 13.76 -1.99
N PHE A 640 27.11 14.54 -3.01
CA PHE A 640 25.73 14.99 -3.20
C PHE A 640 24.75 13.82 -3.21
N ASN A 641 25.03 12.81 -4.03
CA ASN A 641 24.17 11.63 -4.15
C ASN A 641 24.03 10.87 -2.82
N VAL A 642 25.11 10.76 -2.04
CA VAL A 642 25.07 10.12 -0.72
C VAL A 642 24.30 10.96 0.29
N ILE A 643 24.55 12.26 0.37
CA ILE A 643 23.84 13.16 1.29
C ILE A 643 22.34 13.18 0.95
N ASN A 644 21.97 13.32 -0.32
CA ASN A 644 20.58 13.32 -0.75
C ASN A 644 19.88 11.99 -0.43
N ARG A 645 20.58 10.86 -0.61
CA ARG A 645 20.08 9.55 -0.19
C ARG A 645 19.91 9.46 1.32
N CYS A 646 20.87 9.93 2.11
CA CYS A 646 20.76 9.94 3.58
C CYS A 646 19.63 10.84 4.09
N ILE A 647 19.42 12.01 3.47
CA ILE A 647 18.29 12.90 3.75
C ILE A 647 16.97 12.19 3.40
N THR A 648 16.91 11.56 2.21
CA THR A 648 15.74 10.78 1.77
C THR A 648 15.45 9.64 2.75
N ASP A 649 16.45 8.84 3.10
CA ASP A 649 16.36 7.75 4.07
C ASP A 649 15.83 8.29 5.41
N SER A 650 16.33 9.45 5.86
CA SER A 650 15.89 10.10 7.09
C SER A 650 14.42 10.54 7.01
N ILE A 651 14.00 11.19 5.92
CA ILE A 651 12.59 11.61 5.77
C ILE A 651 11.67 10.40 5.62
N VAL A 652 12.07 9.38 4.88
CA VAL A 652 11.29 8.13 4.74
C VAL A 652 11.17 7.41 6.08
N LYS A 653 12.24 7.41 6.88
CA LYS A 653 12.28 6.74 8.19
C LYS A 653 11.61 7.55 9.29
N PHE A 654 11.60 8.88 9.25
CA PHE A 654 11.17 9.73 10.38
C PHE A 654 10.08 10.75 10.04
N GLY A 655 9.64 10.84 8.79
CA GLY A 655 8.73 11.88 8.32
C GLY A 655 9.33 13.30 8.30
N THR A 656 10.61 13.45 8.68
CA THR A 656 11.37 14.70 8.70
C THR A 656 12.87 14.39 8.63
N ILE A 657 13.70 15.41 8.42
CA ILE A 657 15.16 15.27 8.47
C ILE A 657 15.60 15.18 9.94
N LYS A 658 16.32 14.13 10.31
CA LYS A 658 17.03 13.99 11.60
C LYS A 658 18.52 14.26 11.39
N PRO A 659 19.03 15.48 11.69
CA PRO A 659 20.39 15.90 11.35
C PRO A 659 21.49 14.96 11.83
N ILE A 660 21.40 14.47 13.07
CA ILE A 660 22.42 13.57 13.66
C ILE A 660 22.48 12.25 12.89
N GLU A 661 21.33 11.66 12.53
CA GLU A 661 21.32 10.39 11.78
C GLU A 661 21.84 10.56 10.34
N VAL A 662 21.51 11.69 9.70
CA VAL A 662 22.03 12.01 8.37
C VAL A 662 23.55 12.18 8.44
N TYR A 663 24.06 12.92 9.41
CA TYR A 663 25.50 13.14 9.62
C TYR A 663 26.25 11.82 9.84
N GLU A 664 25.83 10.99 10.79
CA GLU A 664 26.48 9.70 11.08
C GLU A 664 26.44 8.76 9.87
N SER A 665 25.35 8.78 9.10
CA SER A 665 25.22 8.00 7.87
C SER A 665 26.15 8.49 6.76
N VAL A 666 26.29 9.81 6.59
CA VAL A 666 27.20 10.40 5.62
C VAL A 666 28.64 10.12 6.00
N LYS A 667 29.02 10.31 7.27
CA LYS A 667 30.34 9.96 7.80
C LYS A 667 30.72 8.52 7.50
N LYS A 668 29.81 7.58 7.76
CA LYS A 668 30.02 6.15 7.49
C LYS A 668 30.16 5.83 6.00
N LYS A 669 29.35 6.47 5.13
CA LYS A 669 29.28 6.16 3.69
C LYS A 669 30.31 6.93 2.85
N CYS A 670 30.79 8.08 3.31
CA CYS A 670 31.69 8.99 2.60
C CYS A 670 33.06 9.16 3.26
N GLY A 671 33.44 8.34 4.24
CA GLY A 671 34.64 8.53 5.08
C GLY A 671 35.98 8.69 4.33
N ASN A 672 36.04 8.37 3.03
CA ASN A 672 37.23 8.58 2.20
C ASN A 672 37.33 9.99 1.60
N TYR A 673 36.28 10.81 1.67
CA TYR A 673 36.29 12.19 1.17
C TYR A 673 36.31 13.17 2.33
N LYS A 674 37.47 13.82 2.53
CA LYS A 674 37.77 14.66 3.70
C LYS A 674 36.82 15.85 3.92
N TYR A 675 36.00 16.22 2.94
CA TYR A 675 35.07 17.34 3.03
C TYR A 675 33.59 16.92 3.13
N ALA A 676 33.28 15.62 3.07
CA ALA A 676 31.89 15.14 3.14
C ALA A 676 31.23 15.50 4.48
N GLU A 677 31.98 15.36 5.57
CA GLU A 677 31.51 15.72 6.92
C GLU A 677 31.26 17.24 7.04
N GLU A 678 32.19 18.07 6.55
CA GLU A 678 32.05 19.54 6.55
C GLU A 678 30.79 19.99 5.78
N ILE A 679 30.55 19.40 4.59
CA ILE A 679 29.38 19.72 3.76
C ILE A 679 28.08 19.29 4.46
N ALA A 680 28.05 18.09 5.02
CA ALA A 680 26.88 17.60 5.76
C ALA A 680 26.55 18.50 6.96
N VAL A 681 27.56 18.89 7.75
CA VAL A 681 27.40 19.84 8.85
C VAL A 681 26.83 21.17 8.34
N ALA A 682 27.41 21.73 7.28
CA ALA A 682 26.97 23.01 6.73
C ALA A 682 25.51 22.99 6.22
N MET A 683 25.07 21.88 5.62
CA MET A 683 23.68 21.71 5.15
C MET A 683 22.68 21.53 6.30
N LEU A 684 23.11 20.94 7.41
CA LEU A 684 22.26 20.55 8.54
C LEU A 684 22.33 21.51 9.74
N LYS A 685 23.12 22.60 9.64
CA LYS A 685 23.45 23.51 10.74
C LYS A 685 22.29 24.36 11.25
N SER A 686 21.22 24.56 10.48
CA SER A 686 20.16 25.51 10.83
C SER A 686 18.78 25.04 10.37
N THR A 687 17.75 25.51 11.07
CA THR A 687 16.35 25.28 10.68
C THR A 687 16.05 25.81 9.28
N SER A 688 16.66 26.94 8.89
CA SER A 688 16.48 27.52 7.54
C SER A 688 17.03 26.60 6.44
N THR A 689 18.26 26.12 6.58
CA THR A 689 18.86 25.19 5.61
C THR A 689 18.10 23.87 5.57
N ILE A 690 17.68 23.33 6.72
CA ILE A 690 16.85 22.12 6.81
C ILE A 690 15.50 22.33 6.11
N ASN A 691 14.87 23.49 6.25
CA ASN A 691 13.62 23.80 5.56
C ASN A 691 13.80 23.85 4.04
N ILE A 692 14.91 24.39 3.53
CA ILE A 692 15.23 24.33 2.09
C ILE A 692 15.40 22.87 1.63
N LEU A 693 16.06 22.03 2.41
CA LEU A 693 16.20 20.60 2.11
C LEU A 693 14.84 19.87 2.11
N LYS A 694 13.97 20.18 3.07
CA LYS A 694 12.60 19.63 3.14
C LYS A 694 11.76 20.10 1.95
N ASP A 695 11.75 21.40 1.68
CA ASP A 695 11.02 22.00 0.56
C ASP A 695 11.44 21.37 -0.77
N PHE A 696 12.74 21.15 -0.94
CA PHE A 696 13.28 20.47 -2.10
C PHE A 696 12.85 19.00 -2.16
N TYR A 697 12.95 18.26 -1.06
CA TYR A 697 12.52 16.86 -1.01
C TYR A 697 11.03 16.69 -1.36
N PHE A 698 10.15 17.51 -0.77
CA PHE A 698 8.70 17.43 -1.03
C PHE A 698 8.33 17.97 -2.41
N MET A 699 9.10 18.90 -2.97
CA MET A 699 8.97 19.28 -4.38
C MET A 699 9.27 18.09 -5.30
N GLN A 700 10.27 17.26 -4.98
CA GLN A 700 10.61 16.05 -5.74
C GLN A 700 9.74 14.83 -5.40
N ASN A 701 9.08 14.84 -4.25
CA ASN A 701 8.26 13.73 -3.77
C ASN A 701 6.91 14.26 -3.24
N PRO A 702 6.05 14.78 -4.13
CA PRO A 702 4.80 15.43 -3.73
C PRO A 702 3.80 14.48 -3.08
N SER A 703 4.00 13.16 -3.18
CA SER A 703 3.23 12.11 -2.51
C SER A 703 3.69 11.80 -1.08
N SER A 704 4.88 12.26 -0.67
CA SER A 704 5.47 11.99 0.65
C SER A 704 4.77 12.76 1.78
N VAL A 705 4.64 12.12 2.95
CA VAL A 705 3.99 12.70 4.14
C VAL A 705 5.00 13.56 4.92
N ASN A 706 4.73 14.86 5.05
CA ASN A 706 5.45 15.74 5.98
C ASN A 706 4.82 15.60 7.36
N MET A 707 5.51 14.98 8.32
CA MET A 707 5.11 15.06 9.72
C MET A 707 5.60 16.41 10.26
N GLU A 708 4.70 17.22 10.82
CA GLU A 708 5.05 18.45 11.54
C GLU A 708 5.75 18.10 12.87
N ALA A 709 6.88 17.41 12.80
CA ALA A 709 7.74 17.15 13.93
C ALA A 709 8.68 18.35 14.14
N PRO A 710 9.01 18.70 15.40
CA PRO A 710 9.99 19.74 15.70
C PRO A 710 11.33 19.44 15.01
N ILE A 711 11.92 20.45 14.36
CA ILE A 711 13.24 20.37 13.74
C ILE A 711 14.26 20.76 14.80
N GLU A 712 15.07 19.80 15.24
CA GLU A 712 16.27 20.07 16.03
C GLU A 712 17.48 20.14 15.08
N PRO A 713 18.02 21.35 14.78
CA PRO A 713 19.19 21.49 13.93
C PRO A 713 20.43 20.86 14.57
N LEU A 714 21.47 20.61 13.77
CA LEU A 714 22.74 20.09 14.30
C LEU A 714 23.44 21.18 15.13
N ILE A 715 23.35 21.13 16.46
CA ILE A 715 24.03 22.07 17.36
C ILE A 715 25.36 21.46 17.81
N PHE A 716 26.47 21.96 17.28
CA PHE A 716 27.80 21.81 17.89
C PHE A 716 28.02 22.98 18.85
N ASP A 717 27.67 22.82 20.13
CA ASP A 717 28.19 23.67 21.19
C ASP A 717 29.40 22.96 21.81
N LEU A 718 30.60 23.35 21.36
CA LEU A 718 31.86 22.81 21.86
C LEU A 718 32.02 23.02 23.38
N ASP A 719 31.42 24.07 23.94
CA ASP A 719 31.47 24.36 25.37
C ASP A 719 30.49 23.49 26.17
N ALA A 720 29.34 23.14 25.62
CA ALA A 720 28.43 22.17 26.24
C ALA A 720 29.02 20.75 26.26
N ILE A 721 29.77 20.36 25.22
CA ILE A 721 30.47 19.07 25.17
C ILE A 721 31.63 19.05 26.18
N ALA A 722 32.38 20.15 26.34
CA ALA A 722 33.42 20.28 27.36
C ALA A 722 32.84 20.18 28.79
N ARG A 723 31.75 20.92 29.07
CA ARG A 723 31.04 20.87 30.36
C ARG A 723 30.50 19.47 30.66
N ARG A 724 29.89 18.81 29.66
CA ARG A 724 29.32 17.46 29.82
C ARG A 724 30.41 16.40 30.00
N LYS A 725 31.58 16.58 29.35
CA LYS A 725 32.74 15.69 29.50
C LYS A 725 33.42 15.86 30.86
N GLU A 726 33.57 17.09 31.36
CA GLU A 726 34.02 17.35 32.73
C GLU A 726 33.07 16.77 33.77
N GLU A 727 31.76 16.87 33.54
CA GLU A 727 30.76 16.35 34.47
C GLU A 727 30.72 14.81 34.47
N LEU A 728 30.87 14.18 33.31
CA LEU A 728 31.02 12.72 33.19
C LEU A 728 32.32 12.22 33.81
N GLU A 729 33.44 12.93 33.66
CA GLU A 729 34.70 12.56 34.31
C GLU A 729 34.64 12.77 35.83
N ARG A 730 33.97 13.82 36.33
CA ARG A 730 33.70 13.98 37.78
C ARG A 730 32.81 12.88 38.34
N GLN A 731 31.76 12.48 37.62
CA GLN A 731 30.88 11.38 38.02
C GLN A 731 31.63 10.05 38.01
N LYS A 732 32.52 9.83 37.04
CA LYS A 732 33.36 8.63 36.93
C LYS A 732 34.41 8.58 38.03
N SER A 733 35.07 9.70 38.37
CA SER A 733 35.98 9.78 39.53
C SER A 733 35.26 9.51 40.85
N LYS A 734 34.06 10.07 41.08
CA LYS A 734 33.25 9.75 42.26
C LYS A 734 32.84 8.28 42.32
N LEU A 735 32.50 7.67 41.17
CA LEU A 735 32.14 6.25 41.11
C LEU A 735 33.36 5.36 41.40
N MET A 736 34.55 5.72 40.92
CA MET A 736 35.79 4.99 41.21
C MET A 736 36.20 5.13 42.68
N GLU A 737 36.02 6.30 43.30
CA GLU A 737 36.27 6.55 44.72
C GLU A 737 35.30 5.76 45.63
N ILE A 738 34.06 5.55 45.19
CA ILE A 738 33.07 4.66 45.86
C ILE A 738 33.46 3.17 45.69
N ILE A 739 34.02 2.78 44.55
CA ILE A 739 34.46 1.41 44.28
C ILE A 739 35.74 1.08 45.08
N GLU A 740 36.67 2.02 45.21
CA GLU A 740 37.89 1.84 46.02
C GLU A 740 37.60 1.76 47.52
N ASN A 741 36.65 2.57 48.03
CA ASN A 741 36.23 2.52 49.44
C ASN A 741 35.42 1.25 49.80
N ASN A 742 34.74 0.62 48.84
CA ASN A 742 33.99 -0.63 49.08
C ASN A 742 34.87 -1.89 49.02
N ASN A 743 36.12 -1.80 48.54
CA ASN A 743 37.06 -2.94 48.47
C ASN A 743 37.93 -3.08 49.74
N GLN A 744 37.70 -2.30 50.79
CA GLN A 744 38.39 -2.41 52.09
C GLN A 744 37.53 -2.93 53.26
N VAL A 745 36.56 -3.83 53.00
CA VAL A 745 35.88 -4.55 54.09
C VAL A 745 36.40 -5.99 54.15
N GLU A 746 37.13 -6.26 55.24
CA GLU A 746 37.86 -7.49 55.54
C GLU A 746 37.01 -8.77 55.53
N MET A 747 37.62 -9.86 55.05
CA MET A 747 37.18 -11.22 55.31
C MET A 747 37.39 -11.57 56.79
N VAL A 748 36.31 -11.89 57.51
CA VAL A 748 36.37 -12.59 58.80
C VAL A 748 36.15 -14.09 58.53
N PRO A 749 37.02 -15.00 59.02
CA PRO A 749 36.90 -16.42 58.74
C PRO A 749 35.78 -17.06 59.56
N TYR A 750 34.99 -17.88 58.88
CA TYR A 750 33.98 -18.76 59.47
C TYR A 750 34.66 -19.78 60.41
N THR A 751 34.33 -19.75 61.71
CA THR A 751 34.61 -20.86 62.63
C THR A 751 33.32 -21.58 63.02
N ARG A 752 33.26 -22.85 62.59
CA ARG A 752 32.38 -23.99 62.94
C ARG A 752 30.87 -23.79 62.95
#